data_AF-A0A2V8RHJ6-F1
#
_entry.id   AF-A0A2V8RHJ6-F1
#
_cell.length_a   1.000
_cell.length_b   1.000
_cell.length_c   1.000
_cell.angle_alpha   90.00
_cell.angle_beta   90.00
_cell.angle_gamma   90.00
#
_symmetry.space_group_name_H-M   'P 1'
#
loop_
_entity.id
_entity.type
_entity.pdbx_description
1 polymer ?
#
loop_
_entity_poly.entity_id
_entity_poly.type
_entity_poly.pdbx_seq_one_letter_code
_entity_poly.pdbx_strand_id
1 'polypeptide(L)'
;MRKFFLFICLAIFIPAINAQTNGNGAASTSNSAAVKDDPTKETGAIKVPAEKLAPITIPKVSLPIVVDGKPDEESWKTAAVFKDFYQTQPGNNIAPSKPTEVLLMYDEHYLYIAFKCWDDKGKVNASVAKRDNVFNEDNVRVWLDTYNDQRRAYVLGFNPLGIQQDGIYTEGQGADFSVDILMESKGVVEDWGWSVEAKIPFKSLRYAAGKGKLWGFNAARNIDRLNDEFDQWLPDDRNISGFLVKHGKITGLDDIKFERTLEVVPSVTLSQSSHRARVFFTGPVGTPNLGTLAGERFVNNPLREDIGVTLKYTISPNITLDATYNPDYAEIEADAPVITANQRFPIFFQEKRPFFLEGADVFSTPIAIYYSRNIVDPDFAAKLTGKIGKTSFGFLAASDKAPGNYGEDDLNNVNQIPRIQEFIGKNASSAILRVKRDIGKDNNIGFFSSYRTFPEQKNFVASVDGRFKLNPKTTAVFQAVGSNSRRCIVDRTFDRIANPDQAQRNWDICGTGIRTISQFGAETNNDPRFQNYRTGNGLAYYGNVDYTTDQKGWFVEFLGRSKDFRSDAGFNRRTNINSATFWHRNSTKSNPKGKIIRANWAKFTGIDYNWDGGLQGYNVGTNINLTLPHTMFFFAEVGAFYEKIYEGEFGLKRIPTRAGAFIGEDHRATWQNYVSINLNQNLNKKFNYGFFLGAIKNSFDYFNFVPSGISPPSGPAFFQDPKPGMQLDAEVGGEYKPLEPLRFNFNYRKSRLTRNDDRVRSFDSDIVSLKTTYQFTRFIYARVRVDYRSDDKNYAVQALFGWNPSPGTAFYVGYNDNLNYNGFSPITGQLEPGIGRNERTFFIRASYLFRKSF
;
A
#
# COMPACT_ATOMS: atom_id res chain seq x y z
N MET A 1 26.23 -19.89 -16.08
CA MET A 1 25.86 -18.96 -17.19
C MET A 1 25.33 -19.66 -18.45
N ARG A 2 25.97 -20.69 -19.04
CA ARG A 2 25.43 -21.36 -20.25
C ARG A 2 24.10 -22.13 -20.05
N LYS A 3 23.83 -22.70 -18.87
CA LYS A 3 22.52 -23.33 -18.54
C LYS A 3 21.38 -22.33 -18.28
N PHE A 4 21.71 -21.07 -18.00
CA PHE A 4 20.74 -20.00 -17.73
C PHE A 4 20.10 -19.47 -19.03
N PHE A 5 20.88 -19.42 -20.13
CA PHE A 5 20.36 -19.06 -21.45
C PHE A 5 19.51 -20.16 -22.10
N LEU A 6 19.83 -21.44 -21.84
CA LEU A 6 19.10 -22.56 -22.45
C LEU A 6 17.66 -22.71 -21.92
N PHE A 7 17.42 -22.34 -20.64
CA PHE A 7 16.08 -22.36 -20.03
C PHE A 7 15.19 -21.19 -20.50
N ILE A 8 15.78 -20.02 -20.77
CA ILE A 8 15.07 -18.86 -21.32
C ILE A 8 14.57 -19.14 -22.74
N CYS A 9 15.33 -19.89 -23.56
CA CYS A 9 14.88 -20.27 -24.90
C CYS A 9 13.77 -21.33 -24.92
N LEU A 10 13.69 -22.23 -23.93
CA LEU A 10 12.63 -23.25 -23.87
C LEU A 10 11.29 -22.71 -23.35
N ALA A 11 11.28 -21.67 -22.51
CA ALA A 11 10.04 -21.03 -22.05
C ALA A 11 9.38 -20.13 -23.11
N ILE A 12 10.10 -19.75 -24.17
CA ILE A 12 9.62 -18.86 -25.24
C ILE A 12 9.03 -19.65 -26.44
N PHE A 13 9.21 -20.97 -26.49
CA PHE A 13 8.68 -21.83 -27.56
C PHE A 13 7.89 -23.03 -27.01
N ILE A 14 6.66 -22.78 -26.57
CA ILE A 14 5.61 -23.81 -26.57
C ILE A 14 4.61 -23.42 -27.66
N PRO A 15 4.65 -24.04 -28.86
CA PRO A 15 3.59 -23.82 -29.83
C PRO A 15 2.29 -24.43 -29.30
N ALA A 16 1.19 -23.69 -29.48
CA ALA A 16 -0.15 -24.18 -29.25
C ALA A 16 -0.37 -25.49 -30.03
N ILE A 17 -0.63 -26.59 -29.32
CA ILE A 17 -1.10 -27.83 -29.93
C ILE A 17 -2.54 -27.58 -30.34
N ASN A 18 -2.75 -27.27 -31.63
CA ASN A 18 -4.05 -27.37 -32.28
C ASN A 18 -4.23 -28.80 -32.78
N ALA A 19 -5.30 -29.45 -32.35
CA ALA A 19 -5.75 -30.71 -32.92
C ALA A 19 -6.26 -30.46 -34.35
N GLN A 20 -5.54 -30.97 -35.35
CA GLN A 20 -6.00 -31.09 -36.73
C GLN A 20 -6.72 -32.43 -36.90
N THR A 21 -7.98 -32.38 -37.32
CA THR A 21 -8.66 -33.51 -37.98
C THR A 21 -8.42 -33.42 -39.47
N ASN A 22 -7.83 -34.47 -40.05
CA ASN A 22 -7.60 -34.64 -41.48
C ASN A 22 -8.90 -34.88 -42.26
N GLY A 23 -9.00 -34.28 -43.45
CA GLY A 23 -10.01 -34.57 -44.46
C GLY A 23 -9.54 -34.03 -45.82
N ASN A 24 -9.25 -34.96 -46.73
CA ASN A 24 -8.52 -34.81 -48.00
C ASN A 24 -9.09 -33.81 -49.03
N GLY A 25 -8.16 -33.11 -49.70
CA GLY A 25 -7.93 -33.22 -51.16
C GLY A 25 -8.88 -32.51 -52.13
N ALA A 26 -8.42 -31.41 -52.73
CA ALA A 26 -8.40 -31.19 -54.19
C ALA A 26 -7.68 -29.87 -54.51
N ALA A 27 -6.72 -29.94 -55.45
CA ALA A 27 -6.02 -28.78 -56.00
C ALA A 27 -6.90 -28.06 -57.03
N SER A 28 -6.92 -26.73 -57.00
CA SER A 28 -7.17 -25.93 -58.21
C SER A 28 -6.51 -24.56 -58.11
N THR A 29 -6.14 -24.10 -59.30
CA THR A 29 -5.17 -23.07 -59.64
C THR A 29 -5.62 -21.64 -59.36
N SER A 30 -4.61 -20.80 -59.15
CA SER A 30 -4.62 -19.34 -59.13
C SER A 30 -5.55 -18.70 -60.16
N ASN A 31 -6.37 -17.76 -59.71
CA ASN A 31 -6.70 -16.57 -60.50
C ASN A 31 -6.82 -15.36 -59.55
N SER A 32 -5.90 -14.43 -59.76
CA SER A 32 -5.88 -13.10 -59.17
C SER A 32 -7.03 -12.26 -59.74
N ALA A 33 -8.03 -11.96 -58.91
CA ALA A 33 -8.97 -10.88 -59.16
C ALA A 33 -8.78 -9.82 -58.08
N ALA A 34 -8.45 -8.60 -58.54
CA ALA A 34 -8.27 -7.42 -57.70
C ALA A 34 -9.54 -7.14 -56.87
N VAL A 35 -9.40 -7.22 -55.55
CA VAL A 35 -10.41 -6.70 -54.63
C VAL A 35 -10.25 -5.19 -54.60
N LYS A 36 -11.25 -4.48 -55.12
CA LYS A 36 -11.39 -3.03 -54.98
C LYS A 36 -11.40 -2.68 -53.49
N ASP A 37 -10.52 -1.77 -53.09
CA ASP A 37 -10.54 -1.16 -51.76
C ASP A 37 -11.93 -0.55 -51.52
N ASP A 38 -12.61 -1.07 -50.50
CA ASP A 38 -13.79 -0.46 -49.91
C ASP A 38 -13.33 0.76 -49.08
N PRO A 39 -13.75 1.99 -49.41
CA PRO A 39 -13.31 3.20 -48.71
C PRO A 39 -13.90 3.35 -47.29
N THR A 40 -14.62 2.35 -46.77
CA THR A 40 -15.24 2.44 -45.42
C THR A 40 -14.52 1.70 -44.30
N LYS A 41 -13.24 1.32 -44.49
CA LYS A 41 -12.36 1.04 -43.34
C LYS A 41 -11.88 2.35 -42.71
N GLU A 42 -12.80 3.05 -42.06
CA GLU A 42 -12.45 4.05 -41.05
C GLU A 42 -11.60 3.35 -39.97
N THR A 43 -10.33 3.72 -39.91
CA THR A 43 -9.53 3.53 -38.71
C THR A 43 -10.30 4.16 -37.56
N GLY A 44 -10.79 3.36 -36.60
CA GLY A 44 -11.60 3.81 -35.47
C GLY A 44 -10.86 4.69 -34.44
N ALA A 45 -10.07 5.65 -34.92
CA ALA A 45 -9.45 6.70 -34.13
C ALA A 45 -10.50 7.79 -33.87
N ILE A 46 -10.77 8.08 -32.61
CA ILE A 46 -11.67 9.16 -32.19
C ILE A 46 -11.09 10.48 -32.70
N LYS A 47 -11.83 11.20 -33.54
CA LYS A 47 -11.41 12.50 -34.07
C LYS A 47 -11.72 13.57 -33.02
N VAL A 48 -10.74 13.89 -32.19
CA VAL A 48 -10.83 15.00 -31.23
C VAL A 48 -10.85 16.33 -32.00
N PRO A 49 -11.78 17.25 -31.72
CA PRO A 49 -11.77 18.59 -32.29
C PRO A 49 -10.41 19.27 -32.09
N ALA A 50 -9.85 19.90 -33.13
CA ALA A 50 -8.52 20.51 -33.07
C ALA A 50 -8.41 21.58 -31.97
N GLU A 51 -9.51 22.27 -31.68
CA GLU A 51 -9.64 23.24 -30.56
C GLU A 51 -9.35 22.61 -29.19
N LYS A 52 -9.72 21.35 -28.96
CA LYS A 52 -9.46 20.64 -27.70
C LYS A 52 -8.00 20.16 -27.58
N LEU A 53 -7.27 20.08 -28.70
CA LEU A 53 -5.86 19.69 -28.74
C LEU A 53 -4.92 20.90 -28.58
N ALA A 54 -5.40 22.11 -28.85
CA ALA A 54 -4.65 23.34 -28.65
C ALA A 54 -4.55 23.69 -27.16
N PRO A 55 -3.44 24.31 -26.70
CA PRO A 55 -3.37 24.82 -25.33
C PRO A 55 -4.44 25.89 -25.06
N ILE A 56 -5.21 25.73 -24.00
CA ILE A 56 -6.26 26.69 -23.59
C ILE A 56 -5.65 27.73 -22.66
N THR A 57 -5.79 29.00 -23.02
CA THR A 57 -5.35 30.13 -22.17
C THR A 57 -6.31 30.32 -21.00
N ILE A 58 -5.78 30.29 -19.78
CA ILE A 58 -6.56 30.52 -18.57
C ILE A 58 -6.57 32.02 -18.27
N PRO A 59 -7.75 32.65 -18.15
CA PRO A 59 -7.87 34.08 -17.94
C PRO A 59 -7.51 34.48 -16.51
N LYS A 60 -6.82 35.62 -16.39
CA LYS A 60 -6.54 36.27 -15.11
C LYS A 60 -7.73 37.14 -14.71
N VAL A 61 -8.12 37.08 -13.44
CA VAL A 61 -9.19 37.92 -12.86
C VAL A 61 -8.63 38.77 -11.71
N SER A 62 -9.32 39.88 -11.42
CA SER A 62 -8.95 40.84 -10.36
C SER A 62 -9.98 40.94 -9.24
N LEU A 63 -11.22 40.50 -9.48
CA LEU A 63 -12.27 40.48 -8.47
C LEU A 63 -12.18 39.19 -7.64
N PRO A 64 -12.36 39.27 -6.32
CA PRO A 64 -12.36 38.09 -5.46
C PRO A 64 -13.60 37.22 -5.74
N ILE A 65 -13.44 35.90 -5.65
CA ILE A 65 -14.54 34.93 -5.67
C ILE A 65 -14.89 34.52 -4.25
N VAL A 66 -16.19 34.47 -3.95
CA VAL A 66 -16.71 33.93 -2.71
C VAL A 66 -17.08 32.47 -2.97
N VAL A 67 -16.44 31.54 -2.27
CA VAL A 67 -16.68 30.11 -2.49
C VAL A 67 -17.97 29.70 -1.80
N ASP A 68 -19.10 29.89 -2.47
CA ASP A 68 -20.44 29.56 -1.95
C ASP A 68 -21.09 28.35 -2.67
N GLY A 69 -20.43 27.87 -3.72
CA GLY A 69 -20.81 26.73 -4.53
C GLY A 69 -21.66 27.09 -5.75
N LYS A 70 -21.90 28.39 -6.01
CA LYS A 70 -22.70 28.88 -7.13
C LYS A 70 -21.83 29.78 -8.03
N PRO A 71 -21.41 29.28 -9.21
CA PRO A 71 -20.58 30.07 -10.11
C PRO A 71 -21.42 31.09 -10.90
N ASP A 72 -21.90 32.14 -10.22
CA ASP A 72 -22.81 33.15 -10.77
C ASP A 72 -22.21 34.57 -10.83
N GLU A 73 -21.05 34.80 -10.22
CA GLU A 73 -20.37 36.08 -10.27
C GLU A 73 -19.90 36.46 -11.68
N GLU A 74 -19.79 37.77 -11.95
CA GLU A 74 -19.38 38.31 -13.26
C GLU A 74 -18.02 37.76 -13.74
N SER A 75 -17.10 37.48 -12.81
CA SER A 75 -15.80 36.90 -13.13
C SER A 75 -15.90 35.52 -13.79
N TRP A 76 -16.88 34.69 -13.41
CA TRP A 76 -17.06 33.36 -14.01
C TRP A 76 -17.45 33.42 -15.48
N LYS A 77 -18.08 34.51 -15.93
CA LYS A 77 -18.41 34.72 -17.36
C LYS A 77 -17.16 34.89 -18.24
N THR A 78 -16.03 35.25 -17.63
CA THR A 78 -14.75 35.39 -18.33
C THR A 78 -13.88 34.13 -18.29
N ALA A 79 -14.26 33.13 -17.49
CA ALA A 79 -13.47 31.92 -17.26
C ALA A 79 -13.29 31.07 -18.52
N ALA A 80 -12.22 30.29 -18.58
CA ALA A 80 -12.06 29.27 -19.60
C ALA A 80 -13.07 28.15 -19.34
N VAL A 81 -13.89 27.82 -20.34
CA VAL A 81 -14.96 26.81 -20.24
C VAL A 81 -14.56 25.52 -20.96
N PHE A 82 -14.56 24.41 -20.23
CA PHE A 82 -14.32 23.07 -20.73
C PHE A 82 -15.66 22.32 -20.78
N LYS A 83 -16.04 21.86 -21.97
CA LYS A 83 -17.33 21.20 -22.25
C LYS A 83 -17.18 20.02 -23.22
N ASP A 84 -18.28 19.41 -23.62
CA ASP A 84 -18.36 18.28 -24.58
C ASP A 84 -17.56 17.05 -24.13
N PHE A 85 -17.79 16.60 -22.89
CA PHE A 85 -17.10 15.47 -22.28
C PHE A 85 -17.39 14.15 -23.03
N TYR A 86 -16.57 13.13 -22.77
CA TYR A 86 -16.69 11.78 -23.32
C TYR A 86 -16.83 10.76 -22.20
N GLN A 87 -17.82 9.87 -22.31
CA GLN A 87 -17.92 8.70 -21.43
C GLN A 87 -16.80 7.71 -21.76
N THR A 88 -15.83 7.61 -20.85
CA THR A 88 -14.65 6.74 -20.97
C THR A 88 -14.82 5.40 -20.25
N GLN A 89 -15.81 5.27 -19.38
CA GLN A 89 -16.21 4.04 -18.69
C GLN A 89 -17.69 4.19 -18.29
N PRO A 90 -18.53 3.14 -18.32
CA PRO A 90 -18.32 1.86 -18.98
C PRO A 90 -18.22 1.97 -20.51
N GLY A 91 -18.60 3.10 -21.11
CA GLY A 91 -18.47 3.35 -22.55
C GLY A 91 -17.03 3.31 -23.06
N ASN A 92 -16.87 3.55 -24.36
CA ASN A 92 -15.57 3.78 -24.98
C ASN A 92 -15.66 5.05 -25.83
N ASN A 93 -15.47 6.19 -25.18
CA ASN A 93 -15.48 7.52 -25.78
C ASN A 93 -16.79 7.84 -26.52
N ILE A 94 -17.92 7.52 -25.88
CA ILE A 94 -19.27 7.86 -26.37
C ILE A 94 -19.79 9.12 -25.68
N ALA A 95 -20.96 9.61 -26.08
CA ALA A 95 -21.60 10.73 -25.40
C ALA A 95 -21.93 10.37 -23.94
N PRO A 96 -21.60 11.25 -22.96
CA PRO A 96 -22.05 11.15 -21.58
C PRO A 96 -23.56 11.08 -21.45
N SER A 97 -24.04 10.43 -20.39
CA SER A 97 -25.46 10.39 -20.06
C SER A 97 -25.98 11.73 -19.53
N LYS A 98 -25.09 12.53 -18.92
CA LYS A 98 -25.40 13.84 -18.33
C LYS A 98 -24.34 14.88 -18.71
N PRO A 99 -24.73 16.10 -19.14
CA PRO A 99 -23.77 17.16 -19.45
C PRO A 99 -22.95 17.61 -18.23
N THR A 100 -21.72 18.07 -18.50
CA THR A 100 -20.82 18.65 -17.50
C THR A 100 -20.03 19.80 -18.13
N GLU A 101 -19.90 20.90 -17.40
CA GLU A 101 -19.02 22.01 -17.71
C GLU A 101 -18.04 22.26 -16.57
N VAL A 102 -16.82 22.67 -16.92
CA VAL A 102 -15.79 23.09 -15.96
C VAL A 102 -15.32 24.48 -16.32
N LEU A 103 -15.27 25.36 -15.34
CA LEU A 103 -14.79 26.72 -15.48
C LEU A 103 -13.45 26.85 -14.76
N LEU A 104 -12.47 27.48 -15.40
CA LEU A 104 -11.13 27.68 -14.85
C LEU A 104 -10.68 29.12 -15.07
N MET A 105 -10.20 29.75 -14.01
CA MET A 105 -9.57 31.07 -14.03
C MET A 105 -8.59 31.20 -12.87
N TYR A 106 -7.81 32.28 -12.84
CA TYR A 106 -6.82 32.48 -11.77
C TYR A 106 -6.65 33.95 -11.41
N ASP A 107 -6.15 34.23 -10.20
CA ASP A 107 -5.56 35.53 -9.85
C ASP A 107 -4.08 35.34 -9.46
N GLU A 108 -3.43 36.36 -8.91
CA GLU A 108 -2.01 36.26 -8.56
C GLU A 108 -1.67 35.20 -7.50
N HIS A 109 -2.64 34.75 -6.71
CA HIS A 109 -2.45 33.89 -5.52
C HIS A 109 -3.27 32.59 -5.57
N TYR A 110 -4.36 32.54 -6.34
CA TYR A 110 -5.31 31.43 -6.35
C TYR A 110 -5.67 30.96 -7.76
N LEU A 111 -5.84 29.65 -7.89
CA LEU A 111 -6.55 29.00 -8.99
C LEU A 111 -8.01 28.79 -8.57
N TYR A 112 -8.94 29.18 -9.42
CA TYR A 112 -10.38 29.01 -9.21
C TYR A 112 -10.94 27.98 -10.18
N ILE A 113 -11.66 26.99 -9.66
CA ILE A 113 -12.28 25.93 -10.43
C ILE A 113 -13.76 25.88 -10.06
N ALA A 114 -14.65 25.87 -11.06
CA ALA A 114 -16.05 25.54 -10.84
C ALA A 114 -16.51 24.41 -11.74
N PHE A 115 -17.42 23.59 -11.21
CA PHE A 115 -18.08 22.53 -11.94
C PHE A 115 -19.58 22.81 -12.01
N LYS A 116 -20.15 22.61 -13.18
CA LYS A 116 -21.60 22.60 -13.39
C LYS A 116 -22.00 21.23 -13.93
N CYS A 117 -22.74 20.48 -13.13
CA CYS A 117 -23.07 19.10 -13.39
C CYS A 117 -24.59 18.94 -13.48
N TRP A 118 -25.11 18.87 -14.70
CA TRP A 118 -26.54 18.67 -14.91
C TRP A 118 -26.95 17.27 -14.44
N ASP A 119 -28.02 17.20 -13.66
CA ASP A 119 -28.57 15.93 -13.16
C ASP A 119 -29.97 16.11 -12.58
N ASP A 120 -30.63 14.99 -12.31
CA ASP A 120 -31.91 14.98 -11.60
C ASP A 120 -31.61 15.06 -10.09
N LYS A 121 -31.99 16.17 -9.43
CA LYS A 121 -31.73 16.44 -8.00
C LYS A 121 -31.96 15.24 -7.06
N GLY A 122 -33.06 14.50 -7.25
CA GLY A 122 -33.41 13.34 -6.41
C GLY A 122 -32.54 12.09 -6.61
N LYS A 123 -31.72 12.06 -7.67
CA LYS A 123 -30.84 10.93 -8.01
C LYS A 123 -29.37 11.18 -7.71
N VAL A 124 -28.99 12.43 -7.43
CA VAL A 124 -27.62 12.78 -7.05
C VAL A 124 -27.25 12.03 -5.78
N ASN A 125 -26.17 11.24 -5.85
CA ASN A 125 -25.64 10.53 -4.70
C ASN A 125 -24.56 11.39 -4.04
N ALA A 126 -24.81 11.88 -2.82
CA ALA A 126 -23.85 12.68 -2.07
C ALA A 126 -24.04 12.50 -0.56
N SER A 127 -22.94 12.54 0.19
CA SER A 127 -22.94 12.45 1.65
C SER A 127 -22.00 13.48 2.30
N VAL A 128 -22.32 13.89 3.52
CA VAL A 128 -21.36 14.62 4.36
C VAL A 128 -20.40 13.58 4.94
N ALA A 129 -19.25 13.42 4.30
CA ALA A 129 -18.22 12.50 4.74
C ALA A 129 -16.96 13.23 5.21
N LYS A 130 -16.06 12.47 5.84
CA LYS A 130 -14.67 12.90 6.01
C LYS A 130 -14.06 13.09 4.62
N ARG A 131 -13.12 14.03 4.51
CA ARG A 131 -12.21 14.18 3.36
C ARG A 131 -11.71 12.80 2.88
N ASP A 132 -11.61 12.64 1.55
CA ASP A 132 -11.17 11.40 0.88
C ASP A 132 -12.07 10.18 1.07
N ASN A 133 -13.26 10.33 1.65
CA ASN A 133 -14.20 9.22 1.84
C ASN A 133 -15.50 9.38 1.04
N VAL A 134 -15.40 9.99 -0.15
CA VAL A 134 -16.52 10.26 -1.07
C VAL A 134 -16.31 9.64 -2.47
N PHE A 135 -15.55 8.54 -2.57
CA PHE A 135 -15.27 7.86 -3.84
C PHE A 135 -16.45 7.05 -4.40
N ASN A 136 -17.34 6.56 -3.53
CA ASN A 136 -18.46 5.68 -3.87
C ASN A 136 -19.79 6.47 -3.92
N GLU A 137 -19.73 7.65 -4.53
CA GLU A 137 -20.84 8.59 -4.69
C GLU A 137 -20.50 9.52 -5.87
N ASP A 138 -21.46 10.34 -6.34
CA ASP A 138 -21.21 11.24 -7.46
C ASP A 138 -20.05 12.19 -7.09
N ASN A 139 -19.11 12.40 -8.00
CA ASN A 139 -17.96 13.28 -7.75
C ASN A 139 -17.40 13.86 -9.06
N VAL A 140 -16.63 14.93 -8.93
CA VAL A 140 -15.85 15.55 -10.01
C VAL A 140 -14.38 15.58 -9.65
N ARG A 141 -13.50 15.55 -10.65
CA ARG A 141 -12.04 15.55 -10.45
C ARG A 141 -11.32 16.38 -11.51
N VAL A 142 -10.19 16.97 -11.13
CA VAL A 142 -9.21 17.62 -12.01
C VAL A 142 -7.86 16.99 -11.79
N TRP A 143 -7.12 16.79 -12.89
CA TRP A 143 -5.71 16.45 -12.86
C TRP A 143 -4.87 17.64 -13.33
N LEU A 144 -3.96 18.10 -12.49
CA LEU A 144 -3.03 19.21 -12.79
C LEU A 144 -1.58 18.70 -12.82
N ASP A 145 -1.05 18.49 -14.02
CA ASP A 145 0.38 18.27 -14.24
C ASP A 145 1.06 19.64 -14.41
N THR A 146 1.45 20.24 -13.29
CA THR A 146 1.97 21.61 -13.18
C THR A 146 3.38 21.79 -13.75
N TYR A 147 4.03 20.71 -14.19
CA TYR A 147 5.32 20.74 -14.89
C TYR A 147 5.20 20.31 -16.35
N ASN A 148 4.04 19.78 -16.75
CA ASN A 148 3.77 19.18 -18.06
C ASN A 148 4.82 18.14 -18.46
N ASP A 149 5.26 17.34 -17.50
CA ASP A 149 6.24 16.28 -17.71
C ASP A 149 5.60 14.90 -17.91
N GLN A 150 4.27 14.83 -17.81
CA GLN A 150 3.43 13.66 -17.99
C GLN A 150 3.78 12.51 -17.05
N ARG A 151 4.27 12.83 -15.85
CA ARG A 151 4.68 11.81 -14.85
C ARG A 151 3.87 11.89 -13.58
N ARG A 152 3.58 13.12 -13.14
CA ARG A 152 2.80 13.37 -11.93
C ARG A 152 1.77 14.45 -12.17
N ALA A 153 0.62 14.29 -11.55
CA ALA A 153 -0.40 15.32 -11.51
C ALA A 153 -1.02 15.37 -10.12
N TYR A 154 -1.34 16.58 -9.66
CA TYR A 154 -2.28 16.73 -8.55
C TYR A 154 -3.64 16.21 -8.98
N VAL A 155 -4.29 15.42 -8.15
CA VAL A 155 -5.70 15.05 -8.29
C VAL A 155 -6.47 15.87 -7.30
N LEU A 156 -7.42 16.68 -7.76
CA LEU A 156 -8.29 17.50 -6.93
C LEU A 156 -9.73 17.12 -7.25
N GLY A 157 -10.48 16.66 -6.28
CA GLY A 157 -11.84 16.16 -6.47
C GLY A 157 -12.81 16.65 -5.41
N PHE A 158 -14.09 16.64 -5.77
CA PHE A 158 -15.16 17.16 -4.94
C PHE A 158 -16.45 16.35 -5.17
N ASN A 159 -17.17 16.03 -4.09
CA ASN A 159 -18.54 15.55 -4.22
C ASN A 159 -19.54 16.74 -4.36
N PRO A 160 -20.84 16.49 -4.63
CA PRO A 160 -21.85 17.54 -4.79
C PRO A 160 -22.04 18.50 -3.60
N LEU A 161 -21.53 18.15 -2.42
CA LEU A 161 -21.57 18.99 -1.22
C LEU A 161 -20.24 19.77 -1.01
N GLY A 162 -19.29 19.64 -1.94
CA GLY A 162 -17.98 20.27 -1.89
C GLY A 162 -17.00 19.60 -0.92
N ILE A 163 -17.26 18.35 -0.50
CA ILE A 163 -16.30 17.57 0.29
C ILE A 163 -15.11 17.19 -0.59
N GLN A 164 -13.91 17.46 -0.11
CA GLN A 164 -12.66 17.38 -0.87
C GLN A 164 -12.14 15.93 -0.96
N GLN A 165 -11.52 15.63 -2.09
CA GLN A 165 -10.69 14.47 -2.35
C GLN A 165 -9.40 14.95 -3.00
N ASP A 166 -8.24 14.48 -2.55
CA ASP A 166 -7.01 14.94 -3.16
C ASP A 166 -5.81 14.04 -2.95
N GLY A 167 -4.85 14.17 -3.87
CA GLY A 167 -3.70 13.31 -3.89
C GLY A 167 -2.76 13.58 -5.05
N ILE A 168 -1.79 12.70 -5.21
CA ILE A 168 -0.81 12.72 -6.29
C ILE A 168 -1.02 11.50 -7.18
N TYR A 169 -1.36 11.72 -8.44
CA TYR A 169 -1.32 10.68 -9.47
C TYR A 169 0.10 10.54 -10.01
N THR A 170 0.65 9.34 -9.99
CA THR A 170 1.94 9.00 -10.59
C THR A 170 1.75 7.98 -11.72
N GLU A 171 2.31 8.28 -12.89
CA GLU A 171 2.26 7.38 -14.05
C GLU A 171 2.80 5.98 -13.73
N GLY A 172 1.97 4.97 -14.02
CA GLY A 172 2.28 3.57 -13.73
C GLY A 172 2.21 3.18 -12.25
N GLN A 173 1.81 4.07 -11.35
CA GLN A 173 1.59 3.77 -9.92
C GLN A 173 0.17 4.11 -9.44
N GLY A 174 -0.55 4.99 -10.15
CA GLY A 174 -1.92 5.39 -9.79
C GLY A 174 -1.96 6.62 -8.89
N ALA A 175 -3.12 6.88 -8.29
CA ALA A 175 -3.33 7.99 -7.37
C ALA A 175 -3.05 7.58 -5.92
N ASP A 176 -2.29 8.42 -5.22
CA ASP A 176 -2.07 8.35 -3.78
C ASP A 176 -2.80 9.51 -3.10
N PHE A 177 -3.89 9.20 -2.38
CA PHE A 177 -4.74 10.15 -1.66
C PHE A 177 -4.33 10.34 -0.19
N SER A 178 -3.07 10.03 0.15
CA SER A 178 -2.54 10.26 1.51
C SER A 178 -2.08 11.69 1.76
N VAL A 179 -2.03 12.54 0.72
CA VAL A 179 -1.58 13.93 0.79
C VAL A 179 -2.76 14.88 0.82
N ASP A 180 -2.86 15.67 1.89
CA ASP A 180 -3.85 16.74 2.00
C ASP A 180 -3.29 18.10 1.53
N ILE A 181 -3.92 18.67 0.52
CA ILE A 181 -3.64 19.97 -0.09
C ILE A 181 -4.60 21.01 0.52
N LEU A 182 -4.06 22.15 0.96
CA LEU A 182 -4.91 23.22 1.46
C LEU A 182 -5.70 23.85 0.31
N MET A 183 -7.03 23.79 0.39
CA MET A 183 -7.97 24.43 -0.52
C MET A 183 -9.31 24.74 0.18
N GLU A 184 -10.07 25.69 -0.36
CA GLU A 184 -11.43 26.00 0.06
C GLU A 184 -12.41 25.49 -1.00
N SER A 185 -13.52 24.87 -0.58
CA SER A 185 -14.53 24.37 -1.50
C SER A 185 -15.93 24.35 -0.91
N LYS A 186 -16.91 24.53 -1.79
CA LYS A 186 -18.32 24.48 -1.46
C LYS A 186 -19.10 23.92 -2.65
N GLY A 187 -20.03 23.01 -2.36
CA GLY A 187 -20.95 22.46 -3.34
C GLY A 187 -22.40 22.67 -2.93
N VAL A 188 -23.26 22.80 -3.94
CA VAL A 188 -24.70 22.98 -3.78
C VAL A 188 -25.42 22.08 -4.78
N VAL A 189 -26.41 21.34 -4.29
CA VAL A 189 -27.35 20.61 -5.14
C VAL A 189 -28.55 21.50 -5.43
N GLU A 190 -28.80 21.78 -6.71
CA GLU A 190 -29.86 22.65 -7.21
C GLU A 190 -30.92 21.85 -7.98
N ASP A 191 -31.95 22.52 -8.50
CA ASP A 191 -33.04 21.84 -9.21
C ASP A 191 -32.63 21.34 -10.61
N TRP A 192 -31.61 21.94 -11.22
CA TRP A 192 -31.07 21.55 -12.53
C TRP A 192 -29.93 20.52 -12.44
N GLY A 193 -29.44 20.22 -11.23
CA GLY A 193 -28.27 19.38 -11.02
C GLY A 193 -27.51 19.79 -9.76
N TRP A 194 -26.21 20.03 -9.90
CA TRP A 194 -25.36 20.51 -8.81
C TRP A 194 -24.13 21.25 -9.34
N SER A 195 -23.57 22.08 -8.48
CA SER A 195 -22.33 22.81 -8.75
C SER A 195 -21.38 22.73 -7.57
N VAL A 196 -20.09 22.88 -7.88
CA VAL A 196 -19.03 23.02 -6.88
C VAL A 196 -18.14 24.17 -7.31
N GLU A 197 -17.72 24.97 -6.34
CA GLU A 197 -16.64 25.93 -6.48
C GLU A 197 -15.48 25.54 -5.58
N ALA A 198 -14.27 25.76 -6.08
CA ALA A 198 -13.04 25.53 -5.35
C ALA A 198 -12.03 26.65 -5.59
N LYS A 199 -11.36 27.06 -4.51
CA LYS A 199 -10.29 28.05 -4.48
C LYS A 199 -9.02 27.38 -3.96
N ILE A 200 -8.02 27.27 -4.83
CA ILE A 200 -6.77 26.58 -4.54
C ILE A 200 -5.63 27.61 -4.50
N PRO A 201 -5.02 27.88 -3.34
CA PRO A 201 -3.83 28.71 -3.25
C PRO A 201 -2.68 28.10 -4.06
N PHE A 202 -2.00 28.89 -4.90
CA PHE A 202 -0.82 28.39 -5.64
C PHE A 202 0.28 27.90 -4.70
N LYS A 203 0.41 28.49 -3.51
CA LYS A 203 1.34 28.04 -2.46
C LYS A 203 1.07 26.63 -1.92
N SER A 204 -0.11 26.07 -2.16
CA SER A 204 -0.43 24.67 -1.84
C SER A 204 0.07 23.71 -2.92
N LEU A 205 0.49 24.22 -4.08
CA LEU A 205 0.95 23.45 -5.23
C LEU A 205 2.45 23.70 -5.47
N ARG A 206 3.12 22.71 -6.05
CA ARG A 206 4.46 22.85 -6.63
C ARG A 206 4.31 22.98 -8.13
N TYR A 207 4.93 23.98 -8.77
CA TYR A 207 4.62 24.30 -10.16
C TYR A 207 5.75 24.98 -10.93
N ALA A 208 5.74 24.80 -12.25
CA ALA A 208 6.52 25.61 -13.16
C ALA A 208 5.72 26.86 -13.58
N ALA A 209 6.28 28.05 -13.31
CA ALA A 209 5.70 29.34 -13.70
C ALA A 209 6.59 30.12 -14.69
N GLY A 210 5.98 31.14 -15.31
CA GLY A 210 6.62 32.05 -16.25
C GLY A 210 6.10 31.91 -17.68
N LYS A 211 6.44 32.90 -18.51
CA LYS A 211 5.94 33.02 -19.89
C LYS A 211 6.13 31.75 -20.70
N GLY A 212 5.03 31.25 -21.28
CA GLY A 212 5.04 30.10 -22.19
C GLY A 212 5.18 28.73 -21.50
N LYS A 213 5.03 28.67 -20.17
CA LYS A 213 4.89 27.38 -19.47
C LYS A 213 3.51 26.79 -19.74
N LEU A 214 3.49 25.49 -20.01
CA LEU A 214 2.28 24.70 -20.18
C LEU A 214 2.08 23.84 -18.95
N TRP A 215 0.85 23.67 -18.50
CA TRP A 215 0.46 22.63 -17.56
C TRP A 215 -0.39 21.58 -18.29
N GLY A 216 -0.26 20.31 -17.91
CA GLY A 216 -1.19 19.27 -18.32
C GLY A 216 -2.48 19.37 -17.53
N PHE A 217 -3.62 19.27 -18.22
CA PHE A 217 -4.95 19.41 -17.62
C PHE A 217 -5.90 18.35 -18.15
N ASN A 218 -6.65 17.74 -17.24
CA ASN A 218 -7.85 16.98 -17.57
C ASN A 218 -8.87 17.17 -16.46
N ALA A 219 -10.15 17.07 -16.80
CA ALA A 219 -11.23 17.11 -15.83
C ALA A 219 -12.18 15.94 -16.10
N ALA A 220 -12.83 15.46 -15.05
CA ALA A 220 -13.76 14.36 -15.14
C ALA A 220 -14.95 14.51 -14.18
N ARG A 221 -16.04 13.82 -14.51
CA ARG A 221 -17.17 13.55 -13.63
C ARG A 221 -17.35 12.05 -13.50
N ASN A 222 -17.67 11.61 -12.30
CA ASN A 222 -18.08 10.26 -11.99
C ASN A 222 -19.54 10.25 -11.55
N ILE A 223 -20.33 9.33 -12.12
CA ILE A 223 -21.74 9.13 -11.83
C ILE A 223 -21.92 7.69 -11.33
N ASP A 224 -21.79 7.52 -10.01
CA ASP A 224 -21.71 6.21 -9.33
C ASP A 224 -22.90 5.30 -9.67
N ARG A 225 -24.12 5.84 -9.67
CA ARG A 225 -25.36 5.08 -9.91
C ARG A 225 -25.51 4.54 -11.34
N LEU A 226 -24.72 5.04 -12.30
CA LEU A 226 -24.78 4.64 -13.71
C LEU A 226 -23.61 3.72 -14.08
N ASN A 227 -23.41 2.67 -13.28
CA ASN A 227 -22.32 1.71 -13.48
C ASN A 227 -20.93 2.35 -13.36
N ASP A 228 -20.79 3.29 -12.41
CA ASP A 228 -19.55 4.05 -12.22
C ASP A 228 -19.15 4.80 -13.52
N GLU A 229 -20.14 5.45 -14.15
CA GLU A 229 -19.93 6.19 -15.40
C GLU A 229 -18.89 7.29 -15.17
N PHE A 230 -17.85 7.29 -16.01
CA PHE A 230 -16.70 8.17 -15.89
C PHE A 230 -16.52 8.98 -17.16
N ASP A 231 -16.85 10.26 -17.07
CA ASP A 231 -16.83 11.21 -18.16
C ASP A 231 -15.60 12.08 -18.08
N GLN A 232 -14.79 12.15 -19.14
CA GLN A 232 -13.57 12.94 -19.20
C GLN A 232 -13.66 14.04 -20.26
N TRP A 233 -12.95 15.15 -20.05
CA TRP A 233 -12.94 16.26 -21.01
C TRP A 233 -12.30 15.87 -22.35
N LEU A 234 -11.21 15.09 -22.30
CA LEU A 234 -10.58 14.46 -23.46
C LEU A 234 -10.88 12.96 -23.50
N PRO A 235 -10.95 12.36 -24.70
CA PRO A 235 -11.15 10.92 -24.80
C PRO A 235 -9.92 10.14 -24.33
N ASP A 236 -10.17 8.91 -23.90
CA ASP A 236 -9.15 7.96 -23.48
C ASP A 236 -8.92 6.89 -24.56
N ASP A 237 -7.82 7.01 -25.31
CA ASP A 237 -7.37 5.92 -26.19
C ASP A 237 -6.69 4.82 -25.36
N ARG A 238 -7.45 3.77 -25.08
CA ARG A 238 -7.01 2.58 -24.34
C ARG A 238 -5.91 1.78 -25.05
N ASN A 239 -5.53 2.12 -26.29
CA ASN A 239 -4.37 1.56 -26.98
C ASN A 239 -3.07 2.34 -26.72
N ILE A 240 -3.13 3.44 -25.97
CA ILE A 240 -1.96 4.20 -25.54
C ILE A 240 -1.79 3.95 -24.03
N SER A 241 -0.63 3.42 -23.65
CA SER A 241 -0.16 3.30 -22.29
C SER A 241 0.17 4.68 -21.71
N GLY A 242 -0.39 4.94 -20.53
CA GLY A 242 -0.31 6.20 -19.81
C GLY A 242 -1.61 6.99 -19.86
N PHE A 243 -1.93 7.62 -18.75
CA PHE A 243 -3.09 8.47 -18.53
C PHE A 243 -2.74 9.94 -18.78
N LEU A 244 -1.67 10.45 -18.15
CA LEU A 244 -1.26 11.86 -18.24
C LEU A 244 -0.80 12.28 -19.63
N VAL A 245 -0.30 11.32 -20.43
CA VAL A 245 0.15 11.57 -21.81
C VAL A 245 -0.98 12.00 -22.74
N LYS A 246 -2.23 11.70 -22.36
CA LYS A 246 -3.45 12.01 -23.12
C LYS A 246 -4.10 13.32 -22.68
N HIS A 247 -3.60 13.95 -21.63
CA HIS A 247 -4.17 15.18 -21.08
C HIS A 247 -3.93 16.38 -21.98
N GLY A 248 -4.90 17.31 -21.96
CA GLY A 248 -4.83 18.56 -22.67
C GLY A 248 -3.81 19.49 -22.04
N LYS A 249 -3.66 20.68 -22.62
CA LYS A 249 -2.70 21.67 -22.16
C LYS A 249 -3.41 22.97 -21.82
N ILE A 250 -3.00 23.59 -20.72
CA ILE A 250 -3.41 24.94 -20.34
C ILE A 250 -2.18 25.86 -20.27
N THR A 251 -2.40 27.15 -20.51
CA THR A 251 -1.37 28.20 -20.57
C THR A 251 -1.91 29.52 -20.00
N GLY A 252 -1.10 30.58 -19.99
CA GLY A 252 -1.52 31.92 -19.57
C GLY A 252 -1.39 32.22 -18.08
N LEU A 253 -0.84 31.29 -17.31
CA LEU A 253 -0.56 31.38 -15.87
C LEU A 253 0.77 32.12 -15.58
N ASP A 254 0.99 33.24 -16.28
CA ASP A 254 2.28 33.94 -16.29
C ASP A 254 2.49 34.83 -15.05
N ASP A 255 1.39 35.31 -14.46
CA ASP A 255 1.39 36.31 -13.38
C ASP A 255 1.21 35.71 -11.96
N ILE A 256 1.52 34.43 -11.78
CA ILE A 256 1.45 33.80 -10.45
C ILE A 256 2.56 34.37 -9.55
N LYS A 257 2.19 34.92 -8.39
CA LYS A 257 3.15 35.36 -7.38
C LYS A 257 3.53 34.20 -6.46
N PHE A 258 4.82 33.89 -6.42
CA PHE A 258 5.36 32.92 -5.48
C PHE A 258 5.50 33.56 -4.10
N GLU A 259 4.89 32.94 -3.09
CA GLU A 259 5.09 33.26 -1.68
C GLU A 259 5.92 32.16 -1.04
N ARG A 260 6.94 32.53 -0.26
CA ARG A 260 7.59 31.54 0.63
C ARG A 260 6.68 31.32 1.83
N THR A 261 6.53 30.08 2.23
CA THR A 261 5.68 29.68 3.36
C THR A 261 6.51 29.00 4.43
N LEU A 262 6.31 29.44 5.66
CA LEU A 262 6.73 28.74 6.86
C LEU A 262 5.49 28.23 7.58
N GLU A 263 5.42 26.93 7.77
CA GLU A 263 4.40 26.22 8.53
C GLU A 263 5.05 25.61 9.77
N VAL A 264 4.48 25.85 10.94
CA VAL A 264 4.92 25.31 12.22
C VAL A 264 3.71 24.68 12.89
N VAL A 265 3.82 23.39 13.19
CA VAL A 265 2.76 22.58 13.79
C VAL A 265 3.29 22.03 15.12
N PRO A 266 3.14 22.77 16.23
CA PRO A 266 3.28 22.19 17.55
C PRO A 266 2.16 21.17 17.80
N SER A 267 2.51 20.11 18.52
CA SER A 267 1.60 19.05 18.93
C SER A 267 1.87 18.66 20.37
N VAL A 268 0.80 18.34 21.09
CA VAL A 268 0.84 17.76 22.43
C VAL A 268 -0.03 16.51 22.46
N THR A 269 0.50 15.45 23.06
CA THR A 269 -0.23 14.20 23.32
C THR A 269 -0.09 13.88 24.80
N LEU A 270 -1.24 13.71 25.46
CA LEU A 270 -1.34 13.18 26.80
C LEU A 270 -1.90 11.78 26.69
N SER A 271 -1.20 10.79 27.21
CA SER A 271 -1.69 9.41 27.17
C SER A 271 -1.43 8.68 28.48
N GLN A 272 -2.37 7.82 28.84
CA GLN A 272 -2.19 6.87 29.93
C GLN A 272 -2.48 5.48 29.38
N SER A 273 -1.43 4.66 29.33
CA SER A 273 -1.54 3.24 29.04
C SER A 273 -1.61 2.45 30.33
N SER A 274 -2.26 1.30 30.25
CA SER A 274 -2.37 0.33 31.31
C SER A 274 -2.18 -1.03 30.67
N HIS A 275 -1.42 -1.89 31.32
CA HIS A 275 -1.12 -3.21 30.80
C HIS A 275 -1.13 -4.23 31.93
N ARG A 276 -1.32 -5.48 31.54
CA ARG A 276 -1.17 -6.61 32.45
C ARG A 276 0.32 -6.87 32.67
N ALA A 277 0.74 -6.95 33.93
CA ALA A 277 2.13 -7.18 34.31
C ALA A 277 2.26 -8.45 35.15
N ARG A 278 3.44 -9.09 35.06
CA ARG A 278 3.81 -10.27 35.86
C ARG A 278 4.05 -9.88 37.31
N VAL A 279 3.52 -10.65 38.24
CA VAL A 279 3.87 -10.53 39.67
C VAL A 279 4.74 -11.72 40.05
N PHE A 280 5.94 -11.46 40.54
CA PHE A 280 6.85 -12.49 41.05
C PHE A 280 6.82 -12.53 42.58
N PHE A 281 6.90 -13.72 43.18
CA PHE A 281 7.18 -13.81 44.62
C PHE A 281 8.61 -13.36 44.90
N THR A 282 8.80 -12.39 45.79
CA THR A 282 10.10 -12.11 46.41
C THR A 282 10.30 -13.06 47.58
N GLY A 283 11.24 -14.00 47.48
CA GLY A 283 11.67 -14.80 48.64
C GLY A 283 12.38 -13.94 49.69
N PRO A 284 12.63 -14.47 50.90
CA PRO A 284 13.44 -13.80 51.91
C PRO A 284 14.80 -13.37 51.34
N VAL A 285 15.29 -12.21 51.75
CA VAL A 285 16.57 -11.63 51.29
C VAL A 285 17.70 -12.65 51.49
N GLY A 286 18.30 -13.14 50.39
CA GLY A 286 19.49 -14.02 50.42
C GLY A 286 19.44 -15.29 49.56
N THR A 287 18.29 -15.69 49.02
CA THR A 287 18.20 -16.81 48.05
C THR A 287 18.20 -16.31 46.61
N PRO A 288 18.91 -16.96 45.65
CA PRO A 288 18.82 -16.62 44.24
C PRO A 288 17.38 -16.76 43.76
N ASN A 289 16.72 -15.64 43.46
CA ASN A 289 15.33 -15.60 43.00
C ASN A 289 15.19 -16.28 41.64
N LEU A 290 14.83 -17.56 41.62
CA LEU A 290 14.01 -18.11 40.54
C LEU A 290 12.55 -17.76 40.87
N GLY A 291 12.16 -16.51 40.60
CA GLY A 291 10.82 -16.01 40.89
C GLY A 291 9.76 -16.91 40.27
N THR A 292 9.01 -17.64 41.09
CA THR A 292 7.78 -18.31 40.66
C THR A 292 6.73 -17.22 40.41
N LEU A 293 6.05 -17.30 39.26
CA LEU A 293 5.00 -16.35 38.89
C LEU A 293 3.86 -16.47 39.91
N ALA A 294 3.67 -15.43 40.72
CA ALA A 294 2.71 -15.38 41.82
C ALA A 294 1.29 -15.06 41.34
N GLY A 295 1.18 -14.38 40.19
CA GLY A 295 -0.07 -13.95 39.61
C GLY A 295 0.15 -12.83 38.60
N GLU A 296 -0.93 -12.13 38.28
CA GLU A 296 -0.96 -11.04 37.32
C GLU A 296 -1.65 -9.83 37.97
N ARG A 297 -1.21 -8.63 37.60
CA ARG A 297 -1.88 -7.39 38.00
C ARG A 297 -2.04 -6.49 36.80
N PHE A 298 -3.18 -5.80 36.73
CA PHE A 298 -3.36 -4.70 35.78
C PHE A 298 -2.72 -3.43 36.36
N VAL A 299 -1.68 -2.93 35.72
CA VAL A 299 -0.88 -1.81 36.18
C VAL A 299 -1.16 -0.61 35.28
N ASN A 300 -1.41 0.55 35.90
CA ASN A 300 -1.50 1.81 35.18
C ASN A 300 -0.09 2.39 35.07
N ASN A 301 0.35 2.67 33.84
CA ASN A 301 1.59 3.38 33.64
C ASN A 301 1.41 4.85 34.07
N PRO A 302 2.52 5.54 34.39
CA PRO A 302 2.51 6.99 34.60
C PRO A 302 1.88 7.71 33.39
N LEU A 303 1.34 8.90 33.65
CA LEU A 303 0.90 9.78 32.57
C LEU A 303 2.10 10.09 31.66
N ARG A 304 1.94 9.84 30.37
CA ARG A 304 2.94 10.15 29.34
C ARG A 304 2.57 11.46 28.66
N GLU A 305 3.55 12.36 28.63
CA GLU A 305 3.45 13.70 28.07
C GLU A 305 4.41 13.80 26.88
N ASP A 306 3.88 13.78 25.66
CA ASP A 306 4.69 13.92 24.45
C ASP A 306 4.42 15.28 23.83
N ILE A 307 5.48 16.09 23.71
CA ILE A 307 5.45 17.36 22.98
C ILE A 307 6.26 17.17 21.69
N GLY A 308 5.70 17.62 20.58
CA GLY A 308 6.32 17.56 19.25
C GLY A 308 6.17 18.87 18.50
N VAL A 309 7.06 19.11 17.55
CA VAL A 309 6.96 20.25 16.63
C VAL A 309 7.37 19.80 15.25
N THR A 310 6.51 20.05 14.27
CA THR A 310 6.83 19.87 12.86
C THR A 310 6.94 21.22 12.17
N LEU A 311 7.96 21.38 11.34
CA LEU A 311 8.24 22.57 10.54
C LEU A 311 8.26 22.19 9.06
N LYS A 312 7.65 23.04 8.25
CA LYS A 312 7.70 22.95 6.80
C LYS A 312 8.00 24.31 6.21
N TYR A 313 9.01 24.36 5.35
CA TYR A 313 9.49 25.59 4.74
C TYR A 313 9.65 25.43 3.24
N THR A 314 8.93 26.25 2.47
CA THR A 314 9.05 26.28 1.00
C THR A 314 10.19 27.21 0.59
N ILE A 315 11.31 26.62 0.21
CA ILE A 315 12.52 27.36 -0.20
C ILE A 315 12.29 28.03 -1.56
N SER A 316 11.63 27.31 -2.47
CA SER A 316 11.21 27.77 -3.80
C SER A 316 9.92 27.02 -4.19
N PRO A 317 9.23 27.37 -5.31
CA PRO A 317 8.04 26.64 -5.75
C PRO A 317 8.24 25.13 -5.93
N ASN A 318 9.50 24.70 -6.10
CA ASN A 318 9.84 23.33 -6.45
C ASN A 318 10.71 22.64 -5.38
N ILE A 319 11.02 23.30 -4.25
CA ILE A 319 11.89 22.74 -3.20
C ILE A 319 11.30 23.03 -1.82
N THR A 320 11.11 21.97 -1.03
CA THR A 320 10.52 22.01 0.32
C THR A 320 11.44 21.31 1.31
N LEU A 321 11.63 21.96 2.47
CA LEU A 321 12.27 21.39 3.65
C LEU A 321 11.21 21.09 4.70
N ASP A 322 11.10 19.82 5.08
CA ASP A 322 10.31 19.35 6.21
C ASP A 322 11.27 18.95 7.33
N ALA A 323 11.01 19.38 8.56
CA ALA A 323 11.78 19.01 9.73
C ALA A 323 10.85 18.78 10.91
N THR A 324 11.24 17.92 11.84
CA THR A 324 10.37 17.58 12.95
C THR A 324 11.18 17.09 14.13
N TYR A 325 10.75 17.51 15.32
CA TYR A 325 11.25 17.05 16.60
C TYR A 325 10.13 16.36 17.36
N ASN A 326 10.41 15.17 17.86
CA ASN A 326 9.43 14.22 18.39
C ASN A 326 8.16 14.21 17.53
N PRO A 327 8.28 13.82 16.26
CA PRO A 327 7.18 13.82 15.32
C PRO A 327 6.02 13.01 15.88
N ASP A 328 4.83 13.34 15.42
CA ASP A 328 3.65 12.61 15.80
C ASP A 328 3.69 11.14 15.33
N TYR A 329 3.84 10.21 16.29
CA TYR A 329 3.86 8.77 16.08
C TYR A 329 2.75 8.00 16.79
N ALA A 330 1.94 8.67 17.61
CA ALA A 330 0.80 8.03 18.22
C ALA A 330 -0.20 7.69 17.11
N GLU A 331 -0.30 6.41 16.77
CA GLU A 331 -1.32 5.95 15.83
C GLU A 331 -2.70 6.32 16.38
N ILE A 332 -3.32 7.34 15.78
CA ILE A 332 -4.71 7.73 16.10
C ILE A 332 -5.64 6.53 15.84
N GLU A 333 -5.27 5.66 14.91
CA GLU A 333 -5.98 4.43 14.56
C GLU A 333 -4.98 3.28 14.44
N ALA A 334 -5.17 2.24 15.25
CA ALA A 334 -4.35 1.04 15.14
C ALA A 334 -4.53 0.37 13.77
N ASP A 335 -3.55 -0.45 13.39
CA ASP A 335 -3.65 -1.24 12.18
C ASP A 335 -4.81 -2.23 12.21
N ALA A 336 -5.36 -2.53 11.03
CA ALA A 336 -6.40 -3.53 10.92
C ALA A 336 -5.82 -4.92 11.23
N PRO A 337 -6.56 -5.79 11.96
CA PRO A 337 -6.10 -7.14 12.22
C PRO A 337 -6.05 -7.92 10.91
N VAL A 338 -5.01 -8.73 10.78
CA VAL A 338 -4.77 -9.60 9.64
C VAL A 338 -4.63 -11.03 10.14
N ILE A 339 -5.14 -12.02 9.40
CA ILE A 339 -4.96 -13.43 9.75
C ILE A 339 -3.49 -13.79 9.53
N THR A 340 -2.78 -14.08 10.62
CA THR A 340 -1.34 -14.44 10.61
C THR A 340 -1.09 -15.94 10.70
N ALA A 341 -2.12 -16.75 11.03
CA ALA A 341 -1.98 -18.16 11.39
C ALA A 341 -1.21 -19.02 10.37
N ASN A 342 -1.25 -18.74 9.07
CA ASN A 342 -0.49 -19.50 8.06
C ASN A 342 0.53 -18.66 7.28
N GLN A 343 1.06 -17.58 7.88
CA GLN A 343 2.03 -16.68 7.25
C GLN A 343 3.47 -17.08 7.59
N ARG A 344 4.31 -17.24 6.56
CA ARG A 344 5.76 -17.50 6.72
C ARG A 344 6.62 -16.24 6.69
N PHE A 345 6.03 -15.11 6.32
CA PHE A 345 6.77 -13.88 6.01
C PHE A 345 6.11 -12.65 6.66
N PRO A 346 6.88 -11.59 6.91
CA PRO A 346 6.36 -10.34 7.42
C PRO A 346 5.25 -9.73 6.56
N ILE A 347 4.35 -9.02 7.23
CA ILE A 347 3.25 -8.28 6.62
C ILE A 347 3.68 -6.83 6.43
N PHE A 348 3.26 -6.24 5.31
CA PHE A 348 3.47 -4.82 5.02
C PHE A 348 2.30 -4.02 5.58
N PHE A 349 2.59 -2.94 6.30
CA PHE A 349 1.58 -2.00 6.79
C PHE A 349 1.78 -0.64 6.12
N GLN A 350 0.70 0.05 5.77
CA GLN A 350 0.79 1.36 5.14
C GLN A 350 1.24 2.43 6.15
N GLU A 351 2.05 3.38 5.71
CA GLU A 351 2.39 4.56 6.52
C GLU A 351 1.15 5.43 6.75
N LYS A 352 0.99 6.00 7.95
CA LYS A 352 -0.12 6.89 8.31
C LYS A 352 0.33 8.24 8.84
N ARG A 353 1.64 8.43 9.02
CA ARG A 353 2.21 9.54 9.77
C ARG A 353 2.52 10.71 8.83
N PRO A 354 1.95 11.91 9.06
CA PRO A 354 1.99 13.02 8.09
C PRO A 354 3.40 13.38 7.60
N PHE A 355 4.39 13.41 8.49
CA PHE A 355 5.78 13.71 8.12
C PHE A 355 6.34 12.73 7.07
N PHE A 356 5.97 11.45 7.12
CA PHE A 356 6.47 10.45 6.17
C PHE A 356 5.63 10.35 4.90
N LEU A 357 4.35 10.74 4.94
CA LEU A 357 3.45 10.74 3.78
C LEU A 357 3.81 11.83 2.76
N GLU A 358 4.14 13.04 3.24
CA GLU A 358 4.45 14.12 2.31
C GLU A 358 5.68 13.78 1.46
N GLY A 359 5.56 13.83 0.12
CA GLY A 359 6.68 13.51 -0.77
C GLY A 359 7.20 12.06 -0.67
N ALA A 360 6.42 11.14 -0.09
CA ALA A 360 6.76 9.71 -0.03
C ALA A 360 6.98 9.11 -1.43
N ASP A 361 6.21 9.61 -2.41
CA ASP A 361 6.28 9.23 -3.82
C ASP A 361 7.70 9.39 -4.40
N VAL A 362 8.46 10.39 -3.93
CA VAL A 362 9.85 10.63 -4.38
C VAL A 362 10.73 9.42 -4.07
N PHE A 363 10.52 8.76 -2.93
CA PHE A 363 11.32 7.64 -2.43
C PHE A 363 10.81 6.27 -2.87
N SER A 364 9.73 6.20 -3.67
CA SER A 364 9.19 4.94 -4.15
C SER A 364 10.06 4.31 -5.25
N THR A 365 10.25 2.98 -5.16
CA THR A 365 10.96 2.14 -6.13
C THR A 365 10.32 0.74 -6.20
N PRO A 366 10.42 0.00 -7.33
CA PRO A 366 9.80 -1.32 -7.48
C PRO A 366 10.11 -2.33 -6.35
N ILE A 367 11.35 -2.40 -5.92
CA ILE A 367 11.81 -3.07 -4.70
C ILE A 367 11.83 -2.02 -3.60
N ALA A 368 11.04 -2.20 -2.55
CA ALA A 368 10.94 -1.26 -1.43
C ALA A 368 12.23 -1.23 -0.57
N ILE A 369 13.22 -0.46 -1.01
CA ILE A 369 14.49 -0.21 -0.29
C ILE A 369 14.38 0.91 0.76
N TYR A 370 13.22 1.55 0.82
CA TYR A 370 12.80 2.44 1.90
C TYR A 370 11.36 2.11 2.32
N TYR A 371 11.17 2.00 3.62
CA TYR A 371 9.91 1.72 4.28
C TYR A 371 9.93 2.51 5.59
N SER A 372 9.19 3.61 5.62
CA SER A 372 9.23 4.59 6.70
C SER A 372 8.87 4.03 8.07
N ARG A 373 8.07 2.95 8.13
CA ARG A 373 7.77 2.24 9.39
C ARG A 373 8.98 1.53 10.02
N ASN A 374 10.12 1.45 9.35
CA ASN A 374 11.39 1.04 9.97
C ASN A 374 12.06 2.16 10.77
N ILE A 375 11.57 3.39 10.65
CA ILE A 375 11.90 4.51 11.54
C ILE A 375 10.72 4.60 12.51
N VAL A 376 10.85 3.96 13.67
CA VAL A 376 9.70 3.64 14.55
C VAL A 376 9.37 4.80 15.47
N ASP A 377 10.37 5.28 16.22
CA ASP A 377 10.22 6.30 17.26
C ASP A 377 11.34 7.36 17.11
N PRO A 378 11.32 8.16 16.04
CA PRO A 378 12.35 9.15 15.83
C PRO A 378 12.23 10.35 16.76
N ASP A 379 13.36 10.83 17.22
CA ASP A 379 13.46 12.06 18.02
C ASP A 379 13.63 13.29 17.15
N PHE A 380 14.36 13.15 16.05
CA PHE A 380 14.49 14.17 15.02
C PHE A 380 14.46 13.53 13.64
N ALA A 381 13.74 14.16 12.72
CA ALA A 381 13.83 13.83 11.31
C ALA A 381 13.78 15.11 10.46
N ALA A 382 14.54 15.11 9.37
CA ALA A 382 14.54 16.17 8.37
C ALA A 382 14.52 15.56 6.97
N LYS A 383 13.80 16.22 6.08
CA LYS A 383 13.59 15.78 4.72
C LYS A 383 13.60 16.98 3.78
N LEU A 384 14.42 16.92 2.75
CA LEU A 384 14.49 17.91 1.69
C LEU A 384 14.03 17.24 0.39
N THR A 385 12.93 17.72 -0.19
CA THR A 385 12.43 17.19 -1.46
C THR A 385 12.26 18.31 -2.48
N GLY A 386 12.50 18.00 -3.75
CA GLY A 386 12.26 18.98 -4.78
C GLY A 386 12.51 18.50 -6.20
N LYS A 387 12.31 19.41 -7.14
CA LYS A 387 12.59 19.22 -8.56
C LYS A 387 13.25 20.45 -9.16
N ILE A 388 14.39 20.23 -9.82
CA ILE A 388 15.11 21.27 -10.56
C ILE A 388 15.22 20.80 -12.02
N GLY A 389 14.53 21.50 -12.92
CA GLY A 389 14.44 21.12 -14.33
C GLY A 389 13.93 19.68 -14.50
N LYS A 390 14.77 18.81 -15.07
CA LYS A 390 14.48 17.39 -15.31
C LYS A 390 14.89 16.46 -14.16
N THR A 391 15.36 17.01 -13.05
CA THR A 391 15.90 16.21 -11.94
C THR A 391 15.05 16.40 -10.69
N SER A 392 14.40 15.32 -10.25
CA SER A 392 13.74 15.26 -8.95
C SER A 392 14.70 14.66 -7.92
N PHE A 393 14.66 15.14 -6.69
CA PHE A 393 15.51 14.64 -5.62
C PHE A 393 14.78 14.61 -4.28
N GLY A 394 15.23 13.72 -3.41
CA GLY A 394 14.79 13.58 -2.03
C GLY A 394 15.98 13.20 -1.16
N PHE A 395 16.13 13.88 -0.03
CA PHE A 395 17.06 13.50 1.02
C PHE A 395 16.29 13.43 2.32
N LEU A 396 16.44 12.35 3.08
CA LEU A 396 15.85 12.19 4.41
C LEU A 396 16.93 11.74 5.38
N ALA A 397 16.99 12.37 6.54
CA ALA A 397 17.80 11.94 7.66
C ALA A 397 16.91 11.83 8.91
N ALA A 398 17.08 10.76 9.68
CA ALA A 398 16.35 10.55 10.93
C ALA A 398 17.21 9.88 11.98
N SER A 399 16.97 10.23 13.24
CA SER A 399 17.46 9.53 14.42
C SER A 399 16.27 8.84 15.09
N ASP A 400 16.41 7.56 15.42
CA ASP A 400 15.36 6.64 15.84
C ASP A 400 15.70 6.03 17.20
N LYS A 401 14.91 6.31 18.24
CA LYS A 401 15.12 5.84 19.60
C LYS A 401 14.73 4.39 19.80
N ALA A 402 13.79 3.88 19.00
CA ALA A 402 13.15 2.58 19.25
C ALA A 402 14.15 1.42 19.45
N PRO A 403 15.24 1.30 18.66
CA PRO A 403 16.18 0.19 18.84
C PRO A 403 16.91 0.14 20.19
N GLY A 404 17.03 1.27 20.88
CA GLY A 404 17.65 1.38 22.21
C GLY A 404 16.65 1.64 23.35
N ASN A 405 15.35 1.65 23.07
CA ASN A 405 14.29 1.94 24.04
C ASN A 405 13.76 0.64 24.68
N TYR A 406 14.34 0.27 25.82
CA TYR A 406 14.00 -0.96 26.56
C TYR A 406 13.02 -0.65 27.71
N GLY A 407 12.05 -1.55 27.93
CA GLY A 407 11.06 -1.42 29.01
C GLY A 407 11.63 -1.73 30.39
N GLU A 408 10.90 -1.35 31.44
CA GLU A 408 11.32 -1.54 32.83
C GLU A 408 11.57 -3.02 33.18
N ASP A 409 10.78 -3.94 32.63
CA ASP A 409 11.00 -5.39 32.78
C ASP A 409 12.33 -5.84 32.16
N ASP A 410 12.73 -5.29 31.00
CA ASP A 410 14.01 -5.60 30.35
C ASP A 410 15.19 -5.03 31.16
N LEU A 411 15.01 -3.82 31.70
CA LEU A 411 16.00 -3.12 32.52
C LEU A 411 16.18 -3.73 33.91
N ASN A 412 15.17 -4.39 34.45
CA ASN A 412 15.22 -5.07 35.76
C ASN A 412 15.60 -6.56 35.65
N ASN A 413 15.70 -7.09 34.44
CA ASN A 413 16.12 -8.47 34.23
C ASN A 413 17.65 -8.59 34.29
N VAL A 414 18.17 -9.03 35.44
CA VAL A 414 19.60 -9.29 35.69
C VAL A 414 20.29 -10.18 34.64
N ASN A 415 19.56 -11.03 33.92
CA ASN A 415 20.12 -11.85 32.84
C ASN A 415 20.21 -11.11 31.49
N GLN A 416 19.45 -10.04 31.31
CA GLN A 416 19.43 -9.22 30.09
C GLN A 416 20.36 -8.01 30.17
N ILE A 417 20.45 -7.33 31.33
CA ILE A 417 21.18 -6.06 31.47
C ILE A 417 22.60 -6.09 30.87
N PRO A 418 23.49 -7.06 31.19
CA PRO A 418 24.85 -7.07 30.64
C PRO A 418 24.92 -7.21 29.11
N ARG A 419 23.82 -7.64 28.48
CA ARG A 419 23.73 -7.94 27.04
C ARG A 419 23.09 -6.83 26.22
N ILE A 420 22.33 -5.95 26.88
CA ILE A 420 21.70 -4.78 26.25
C ILE A 420 22.40 -3.47 26.62
N GLN A 421 23.38 -3.53 27.54
CA GLN A 421 24.06 -2.36 28.09
C GLN A 421 24.63 -1.41 27.03
N GLU A 422 25.16 -1.93 25.93
CA GLU A 422 25.71 -1.13 24.84
C GLU A 422 24.64 -0.50 23.93
N PHE A 423 23.40 -1.01 23.97
CA PHE A 423 22.26 -0.57 23.16
C PHE A 423 21.33 0.38 23.92
N ILE A 424 21.28 0.30 25.26
CA ILE A 424 20.40 1.11 26.11
C ILE A 424 20.58 2.60 25.81
N GLY A 425 19.47 3.27 25.48
CA GLY A 425 19.43 4.70 25.21
C GLY A 425 20.19 5.15 23.96
N LYS A 426 20.62 4.21 23.10
CA LYS A 426 21.25 4.53 21.81
C LYS A 426 20.19 4.67 20.73
N ASN A 427 20.41 5.63 19.85
CA ASN A 427 19.57 5.84 18.68
C ASN A 427 20.17 5.16 17.45
N ALA A 428 19.32 4.66 16.56
CA ALA A 428 19.72 4.33 15.20
C ALA A 428 19.66 5.59 14.32
N SER A 429 20.65 5.77 13.46
CA SER A 429 20.64 6.87 12.47
C SER A 429 20.38 6.32 11.08
N SER A 430 19.45 6.95 10.36
CA SER A 430 19.09 6.59 8.99
C SER A 430 19.28 7.79 8.06
N ALA A 431 19.88 7.57 6.90
CA ALA A 431 20.00 8.54 5.82
C ALA A 431 19.56 7.91 4.50
N ILE A 432 18.70 8.61 3.77
CA ILE A 432 18.12 8.16 2.50
C ILE A 432 18.34 9.25 1.47
N LEU A 433 18.87 8.88 0.31
CA LEU A 433 19.09 9.75 -0.83
C LEU A 433 18.40 9.18 -2.06
N ARG A 434 17.70 10.03 -2.79
CA ARG A 434 17.03 9.71 -4.03
C ARG A 434 17.27 10.82 -5.04
N VAL A 435 17.73 10.44 -6.23
CA VAL A 435 17.86 11.34 -7.38
C VAL A 435 17.24 10.64 -8.58
N LYS A 436 16.33 11.32 -9.28
CA LYS A 436 15.64 10.80 -10.47
C LYS A 436 15.75 11.81 -11.59
N ARG A 437 16.23 11.38 -12.75
CA ARG A 437 16.39 12.22 -13.93
C ARG A 437 15.46 11.78 -15.05
N ASP A 438 14.73 12.74 -15.57
CA ASP A 438 13.84 12.57 -16.70
C ASP A 438 14.64 12.57 -18.01
N ILE A 439 14.39 11.58 -18.86
CA ILE A 439 15.02 11.39 -20.16
C ILE A 439 13.92 11.44 -21.23
N GLY A 440 14.10 12.27 -22.25
CA GLY A 440 13.07 12.49 -23.27
C GLY A 440 11.77 13.03 -22.68
N LYS A 441 10.63 12.56 -23.20
CA LYS A 441 9.29 12.92 -22.71
C LYS A 441 8.83 11.96 -21.61
N ASP A 442 8.92 10.65 -21.85
CA ASP A 442 8.19 9.66 -21.05
C ASP A 442 9.08 8.72 -20.19
N ASN A 443 10.40 8.92 -20.21
CA ASN A 443 11.36 7.97 -19.61
C ASN A 443 12.09 8.56 -18.40
N ASN A 444 12.52 7.74 -17.45
CA ASN A 444 13.40 8.18 -16.37
C ASN A 444 14.43 7.12 -16.01
N ILE A 445 15.51 7.62 -15.41
CA ILE A 445 16.48 6.83 -14.66
C ILE A 445 16.62 7.43 -13.26
N GLY A 446 16.76 6.56 -12.26
CA GLY A 446 16.87 6.92 -10.87
C GLY A 446 18.09 6.28 -10.22
N PHE A 447 18.67 7.00 -9.28
CA PHE A 447 19.60 6.49 -8.29
C PHE A 447 18.95 6.58 -6.91
N PHE A 448 19.16 5.58 -6.08
CA PHE A 448 18.68 5.55 -4.71
C PHE A 448 19.78 5.00 -3.81
N SER A 449 19.95 5.55 -2.62
CA SER A 449 20.78 4.97 -1.58
C SER A 449 20.14 5.11 -0.20
N SER A 450 20.31 4.10 0.64
CA SER A 450 20.00 4.18 2.06
C SER A 450 21.17 3.70 2.91
N TYR A 451 21.36 4.37 4.03
CA TYR A 451 22.36 4.04 5.05
C TYR A 451 21.66 4.02 6.41
N ARG A 452 21.76 2.91 7.13
CA ARG A 452 21.31 2.80 8.52
C ARG A 452 22.45 2.31 9.39
N THR A 453 22.63 2.94 10.54
CA THR A 453 23.62 2.54 11.56
C THR A 453 23.00 2.52 12.94
N PHE A 454 23.40 1.52 13.72
CA PHE A 454 23.12 1.31 15.15
C PHE A 454 24.36 0.58 15.72
N PRO A 455 24.63 0.56 17.04
CA PRO A 455 25.75 -0.21 17.56
C PRO A 455 25.76 -1.64 16.99
N GLU A 456 26.95 -2.05 16.52
CA GLU A 456 27.23 -3.32 15.83
C GLU A 456 26.49 -3.60 14.51
N GLN A 457 25.58 -2.73 14.08
CA GLN A 457 24.73 -2.92 12.91
C GLN A 457 24.89 -1.77 11.92
N LYS A 458 25.33 -2.09 10.70
CA LYS A 458 25.39 -1.14 9.58
C LYS A 458 24.79 -1.76 8.35
N ASN A 459 23.97 -1.01 7.63
CA ASN A 459 23.43 -1.43 6.35
C ASN A 459 23.52 -0.27 5.36
N PHE A 460 24.21 -0.51 4.25
CA PHE A 460 24.27 0.38 3.11
C PHE A 460 23.61 -0.30 1.91
N VAL A 461 22.72 0.41 1.25
CA VAL A 461 22.03 -0.04 0.04
C VAL A 461 22.18 1.03 -1.02
N ALA A 462 22.41 0.60 -2.27
CA ALA A 462 22.44 1.46 -3.43
C ALA A 462 21.67 0.80 -4.58
N SER A 463 21.00 1.60 -5.39
CA SER A 463 20.11 1.14 -6.44
C SER A 463 20.14 2.06 -7.64
N VAL A 464 19.99 1.45 -8.82
CA VAL A 464 19.64 2.13 -10.06
C VAL A 464 18.34 1.55 -10.57
N ASP A 465 17.40 2.40 -10.98
CA ASP A 465 16.10 2.01 -11.53
C ASP A 465 15.70 2.90 -12.70
N GLY A 466 14.66 2.49 -13.43
CA GLY A 466 14.08 3.35 -14.46
C GLY A 466 12.83 2.77 -15.08
N ARG A 467 12.09 3.67 -15.74
CA ARG A 467 10.89 3.36 -16.53
C ARG A 467 11.08 3.93 -17.93
N PHE A 468 10.83 3.09 -18.93
CA PHE A 468 10.93 3.43 -20.34
C PHE A 468 9.65 3.06 -21.08
N LYS A 469 9.03 4.03 -21.75
CA LYS A 469 7.99 3.78 -22.74
C LYS A 469 8.66 3.48 -24.07
N LEU A 470 8.66 2.20 -24.47
CA LEU A 470 9.33 1.72 -25.67
C LEU A 470 8.56 2.10 -26.94
N ASN A 471 7.23 2.06 -26.86
CA ASN A 471 6.30 2.51 -27.88
C ASN A 471 4.95 2.87 -27.19
N PRO A 472 3.93 3.38 -27.90
CA PRO A 472 2.66 3.75 -27.28
C PRO A 472 1.98 2.65 -26.47
N LYS A 473 2.23 1.37 -26.74
CA LYS A 473 1.59 0.21 -26.12
C LYS A 473 2.48 -0.53 -25.12
N THR A 474 3.80 -0.29 -25.14
CA THR A 474 4.78 -1.07 -24.38
C THR A 474 5.59 -0.21 -23.43
N THR A 475 5.65 -0.64 -22.18
CA THR A 475 6.44 0.00 -21.11
C THR A 475 7.38 -1.02 -20.49
N ALA A 476 8.61 -0.62 -20.19
CA ALA A 476 9.59 -1.43 -19.48
C ALA A 476 10.01 -0.72 -18.19
N VAL A 477 10.11 -1.47 -17.10
CA VAL A 477 10.57 -0.99 -15.79
C VAL A 477 11.68 -1.91 -15.31
N PHE A 478 12.73 -1.36 -14.73
CA PHE A 478 13.79 -2.16 -14.12
C PHE A 478 14.30 -1.52 -12.83
N GLN A 479 14.91 -2.35 -11.98
CA GLN A 479 15.70 -1.92 -10.83
C GLN A 479 16.80 -2.94 -10.54
N ALA A 480 18.00 -2.47 -10.26
CA ALA A 480 19.10 -3.26 -9.73
C ALA A 480 19.54 -2.66 -8.40
N VAL A 481 19.78 -3.51 -7.40
CA VAL A 481 20.07 -3.10 -6.03
C VAL A 481 21.25 -3.91 -5.48
N GLY A 482 22.26 -3.20 -4.96
CA GLY A 482 23.32 -3.77 -4.14
C GLY A 482 23.14 -3.40 -2.68
N SER A 483 23.44 -4.33 -1.78
CA SER A 483 23.46 -4.11 -0.33
C SER A 483 24.76 -4.61 0.26
N ASN A 484 25.29 -3.85 1.23
CA ASN A 484 26.41 -4.23 2.08
C ASN A 484 25.93 -4.08 3.52
N SER A 485 25.89 -5.19 4.25
CA SER A 485 25.38 -5.22 5.63
C SER A 485 26.42 -5.80 6.55
N ARG A 486 26.68 -5.14 7.67
CA ARG A 486 27.56 -5.61 8.73
C ARG A 486 26.73 -5.75 9.99
N ARG A 487 26.46 -6.98 10.39
CA ARG A 487 25.72 -7.32 11.62
C ARG A 487 25.93 -8.79 11.97
N CYS A 488 25.45 -9.19 13.15
CA CYS A 488 25.29 -10.59 13.50
C CYS A 488 24.20 -11.22 12.63
N ILE A 489 24.59 -12.15 11.76
CA ILE A 489 23.69 -12.89 10.89
C ILE A 489 23.67 -14.34 11.35
N VAL A 490 22.47 -14.93 11.42
CA VAL A 490 22.34 -16.37 11.62
C VAL A 490 22.85 -17.09 10.36
N ASP A 491 24.02 -17.72 10.47
CA ASP A 491 24.49 -18.65 9.45
C ASP A 491 23.85 -20.01 9.69
N ARG A 492 22.97 -20.40 8.76
CA ARG A 492 22.18 -21.64 8.88
C ARG A 492 22.98 -22.91 8.57
N THR A 493 24.19 -22.77 8.07
CA THR A 493 25.09 -23.85 7.64
C THR A 493 26.32 -24.02 8.53
N PHE A 494 26.53 -23.11 9.48
CA PHE A 494 27.69 -23.15 10.37
C PHE A 494 27.48 -24.21 11.47
N ASP A 495 28.37 -25.20 11.52
CA ASP A 495 28.41 -26.20 12.57
C ASP A 495 29.38 -25.77 13.67
N ARG A 496 28.80 -25.35 14.80
CA ARG A 496 29.52 -24.90 15.99
C ARG A 496 30.38 -25.99 16.63
N ILE A 497 29.95 -27.25 16.53
CA ILE A 497 30.64 -28.39 17.13
C ILE A 497 31.87 -28.72 16.28
N ALA A 498 31.75 -28.61 14.96
CA ALA A 498 32.86 -28.82 14.03
C ALA A 498 33.88 -27.65 14.02
N ASN A 499 33.47 -26.42 14.38
CA ASN A 499 34.33 -25.23 14.37
C ASN A 499 34.26 -24.42 15.68
N PRO A 500 34.78 -24.95 16.80
CA PRO A 500 34.66 -24.34 18.13
C PRO A 500 35.38 -22.98 18.24
N ASP A 501 36.51 -22.78 17.56
CA ASP A 501 37.25 -21.51 17.60
C ASP A 501 36.50 -20.38 16.89
N GLN A 502 35.91 -20.69 15.74
CA GLN A 502 35.08 -19.72 15.01
C GLN A 502 33.80 -19.44 15.80
N ALA A 503 33.24 -20.44 16.46
CA ALA A 503 32.12 -20.28 17.36
C ALA A 503 32.43 -19.34 18.52
N GLN A 504 33.61 -19.47 19.13
CA GLN A 504 34.07 -18.59 20.21
C GLN A 504 34.31 -17.16 19.70
N ARG A 505 34.94 -16.98 18.53
CA ARG A 505 35.06 -15.63 17.93
C ARG A 505 33.70 -14.98 17.66
N ASN A 506 32.74 -15.76 17.18
CA ASN A 506 31.38 -15.28 16.96
C ASN A 506 30.66 -15.00 18.29
N TRP A 507 30.94 -15.76 19.33
CA TRP A 507 30.46 -15.54 20.69
C TRP A 507 31.00 -14.22 21.27
N ASP A 508 32.28 -13.94 21.07
CA ASP A 508 32.95 -12.72 21.56
C ASP A 508 32.45 -11.47 20.83
N ILE A 509 32.00 -11.59 19.58
CA ILE A 509 31.49 -10.47 18.77
C ILE A 509 29.97 -10.29 18.85
N CYS A 510 29.18 -11.36 18.98
CA CYS A 510 27.72 -11.30 18.92
C CYS A 510 27.01 -11.54 20.26
N GLY A 511 27.74 -11.92 21.31
CA GLY A 511 27.19 -12.24 22.63
C GLY A 511 26.14 -13.37 22.62
N THR A 512 25.59 -13.69 23.79
CA THR A 512 24.39 -14.55 23.90
C THR A 512 23.18 -13.77 23.39
N GLY A 513 22.81 -13.97 22.11
CA GLY A 513 21.63 -13.35 21.55
C GLY A 513 20.37 -13.71 22.34
N ILE A 514 19.89 -12.77 23.15
CA ILE A 514 18.54 -12.75 23.70
C ILE A 514 18.05 -11.30 23.67
N ARG A 515 16.91 -11.11 23.00
CA ARG A 515 16.15 -9.88 22.82
C ARG A 515 16.87 -8.70 22.14
N THR A 516 17.14 -8.85 20.85
CA THR A 516 16.86 -7.75 19.94
C THR A 516 15.64 -8.13 19.13
N ILE A 517 14.52 -7.49 19.43
CA ILE A 517 13.34 -7.47 18.57
C ILE A 517 13.82 -6.94 17.21
N SER A 518 14.02 -7.82 16.23
CA SER A 518 13.84 -7.37 14.85
C SER A 518 12.36 -7.07 14.70
N GLN A 519 11.99 -5.97 14.05
CA GLN A 519 10.60 -5.59 13.72
C GLN A 519 9.77 -6.66 12.98
N PHE A 520 10.30 -7.86 12.79
CA PHE A 520 9.77 -8.94 11.98
C PHE A 520 9.52 -10.26 12.75
N GLY A 521 9.35 -10.19 14.08
CA GLY A 521 8.53 -11.17 14.80
C GLY A 521 9.08 -12.60 14.95
N ALA A 522 10.38 -12.78 15.21
CA ALA A 522 10.88 -14.06 15.71
C ALA A 522 11.52 -13.88 17.10
N GLU A 523 10.80 -14.32 18.13
CA GLU A 523 11.39 -14.58 19.44
C GLU A 523 12.19 -15.88 19.37
N THR A 524 13.47 -15.85 19.74
CA THR A 524 14.22 -17.08 20.02
C THR A 524 14.76 -17.01 21.44
N ASN A 525 14.12 -17.74 22.35
CA ASN A 525 14.63 -17.98 23.71
C ASN A 525 16.00 -18.65 23.65
N ASN A 526 16.94 -18.16 24.46
CA ASN A 526 18.20 -18.83 24.82
C ASN A 526 18.93 -19.53 23.67
N ASP A 527 18.99 -18.90 22.50
CA ASP A 527 19.54 -19.61 21.36
C ASP A 527 20.94 -19.13 20.97
N PRO A 528 21.97 -19.98 21.12
CA PRO A 528 23.34 -19.64 20.77
C PRO A 528 23.60 -19.58 19.25
N ARG A 529 22.57 -19.37 18.40
CA ARG A 529 22.56 -19.34 16.91
C ARG A 529 23.06 -18.07 16.24
N PHE A 530 23.33 -16.98 16.97
CA PHE A 530 24.01 -15.82 16.36
C PHE A 530 25.49 -16.15 16.18
N GLN A 531 25.76 -16.90 15.13
CA GLN A 531 27.02 -17.60 14.97
C GLN A 531 27.85 -17.05 13.82
N ASN A 532 27.57 -15.87 13.26
CA ASN A 532 28.50 -15.21 12.33
C ASN A 532 28.28 -13.69 12.30
N TYR A 533 29.20 -12.96 12.92
CA TYR A 533 29.38 -11.56 12.56
C TYR A 533 30.05 -11.52 11.19
N ARG A 534 29.31 -11.06 10.17
CA ARG A 534 29.91 -10.93 8.84
C ARG A 534 29.34 -9.76 8.07
N THR A 535 30.19 -9.24 7.19
CA THR A 535 29.75 -8.39 6.10
C THR A 535 29.06 -9.26 5.05
N GLY A 536 27.75 -9.09 4.88
CA GLY A 536 26.96 -9.72 3.84
C GLY A 536 26.76 -8.76 2.66
N ASN A 537 27.26 -9.14 1.49
CA ASN A 537 26.98 -8.45 0.24
C ASN A 537 25.81 -9.15 -0.45
N GLY A 538 24.77 -8.40 -0.80
CA GLY A 538 23.60 -8.96 -1.44
C GLY A 538 23.16 -8.17 -2.66
N LEU A 539 22.69 -8.88 -3.67
CA LEU A 539 22.08 -8.36 -4.89
C LEU A 539 20.56 -8.58 -4.87
N ALA A 540 19.82 -7.62 -5.41
CA ALA A 540 18.44 -7.79 -5.81
C ALA A 540 18.18 -7.12 -7.17
N TYR A 541 17.17 -7.61 -7.89
CA TYR A 541 16.76 -7.06 -9.18
C TYR A 541 15.25 -7.17 -9.38
N TYR A 542 14.72 -6.27 -10.21
CA TYR A 542 13.37 -6.26 -10.73
C TYR A 542 13.43 -5.88 -12.22
N GLY A 543 12.61 -6.52 -13.03
CA GLY A 543 12.45 -6.22 -14.44
C GLY A 543 11.03 -6.56 -14.88
N ASN A 544 10.36 -5.63 -15.55
CA ASN A 544 9.02 -5.82 -16.07
C ASN A 544 8.93 -5.23 -17.48
N VAL A 545 8.29 -5.95 -18.39
CA VAL A 545 7.88 -5.44 -19.69
C VAL A 545 6.38 -5.68 -19.82
N ASP A 546 5.62 -4.60 -19.93
CA ASP A 546 4.17 -4.60 -20.06
C ASP A 546 3.77 -4.10 -21.44
N TYR A 547 2.95 -4.88 -22.14
CA TYR A 547 2.24 -4.49 -23.34
C TYR A 547 0.75 -4.44 -23.03
N THR A 548 0.10 -3.29 -23.27
CA THR A 548 -1.32 -3.12 -23.00
C THR A 548 -2.03 -2.38 -24.13
N THR A 549 -3.20 -2.90 -24.53
CA THR A 549 -4.19 -2.25 -25.40
C THR A 549 -5.59 -2.37 -24.79
N ASP A 550 -6.63 -1.91 -25.50
CA ASP A 550 -8.01 -2.06 -25.02
C ASP A 550 -8.37 -3.55 -24.82
N GLN A 551 -8.13 -4.38 -25.83
CA GLN A 551 -8.62 -5.77 -25.83
C GLN A 551 -7.57 -6.82 -25.50
N LYS A 552 -6.28 -6.46 -25.50
CA LYS A 552 -5.19 -7.41 -25.26
C LYS A 552 -4.18 -6.82 -24.29
N GLY A 553 -3.52 -7.65 -23.53
CA GLY A 553 -2.41 -7.22 -22.71
C GLY A 553 -1.57 -8.41 -22.29
N TRP A 554 -0.28 -8.19 -22.09
CA TRP A 554 0.58 -9.17 -21.47
C TRP A 554 1.72 -8.48 -20.76
N PHE A 555 2.26 -9.10 -19.72
CA PHE A 555 3.51 -8.68 -19.14
C PHE A 555 4.40 -9.87 -18.83
N VAL A 556 5.71 -9.62 -18.86
CA VAL A 556 6.74 -10.51 -18.31
C VAL A 556 7.40 -9.78 -17.16
N GLU A 557 7.48 -10.43 -16.01
CA GLU A 557 8.12 -9.91 -14.82
C GLU A 557 9.22 -10.86 -14.32
N PHE A 558 10.33 -10.28 -13.88
CA PHE A 558 11.44 -10.95 -13.21
C PHE A 558 11.77 -10.23 -11.93
N LEU A 559 11.96 -10.97 -10.85
CA LEU A 559 12.36 -10.40 -9.58
C LEU A 559 13.25 -11.38 -8.85
N GLY A 560 14.36 -10.91 -8.26
CA GLY A 560 15.22 -11.76 -7.45
C GLY A 560 15.86 -11.02 -6.30
N ARG A 561 16.08 -11.73 -5.20
CA ARG A 561 16.82 -11.27 -4.02
C ARG A 561 17.74 -12.39 -3.58
N SER A 562 19.05 -12.14 -3.63
CA SER A 562 20.08 -13.08 -3.17
C SER A 562 19.91 -13.43 -1.68
N LYS A 563 20.56 -14.51 -1.25
CA LYS A 563 20.53 -14.99 0.15
C LYS A 563 20.93 -13.90 1.16
N ASP A 564 21.88 -13.06 0.80
CA ASP A 564 22.48 -12.05 1.67
C ASP A 564 21.91 -10.64 1.47
N PHE A 565 20.96 -10.47 0.55
CA PHE A 565 20.32 -9.18 0.32
C PHE A 565 19.59 -8.68 1.57
N ARG A 566 19.88 -7.46 2.01
CA ARG A 566 19.21 -6.80 3.14
C ARG A 566 19.05 -5.31 2.88
N SER A 567 17.91 -4.78 3.30
CA SER A 567 17.63 -3.35 3.35
C SER A 567 16.93 -3.07 4.68
N ASP A 568 17.69 -2.55 5.65
CA ASP A 568 17.21 -2.33 7.02
C ASP A 568 16.36 -1.06 7.11
N ALA A 569 16.53 -0.12 6.18
CA ALA A 569 15.62 1.02 6.00
C ALA A 569 14.40 0.69 5.12
N GLY A 570 14.35 -0.50 4.50
CA GLY A 570 13.33 -0.92 3.53
C GLY A 570 12.51 -2.13 3.98
N PHE A 571 11.66 -2.66 3.10
CA PHE A 571 10.83 -3.82 3.39
C PHE A 571 11.28 -5.06 2.61
N ASN A 572 11.62 -6.12 3.34
CA ASN A 572 12.08 -7.38 2.75
C ASN A 572 11.23 -8.56 3.22
N ARG A 573 10.43 -9.10 2.30
CA ARG A 573 9.56 -10.24 2.61
C ARG A 573 10.31 -11.58 2.64
N ARG A 574 11.14 -11.85 1.63
CA ARG A 574 11.89 -13.11 1.46
C ARG A 574 13.22 -12.87 0.74
N THR A 575 14.23 -13.67 1.06
CA THR A 575 15.56 -13.68 0.43
C THR A 575 15.87 -15.07 -0.12
N ASN A 576 16.92 -15.19 -0.93
CA ASN A 576 17.26 -16.40 -1.67
C ASN A 576 16.12 -16.89 -2.58
N ILE A 577 15.58 -15.98 -3.38
CA ILE A 577 14.50 -16.25 -4.32
C ILE A 577 14.75 -15.52 -5.63
N ASN A 578 14.34 -16.15 -6.73
CA ASN A 578 14.15 -15.59 -8.05
C ASN A 578 12.76 -16.01 -8.52
N SER A 579 12.07 -15.10 -9.19
CA SER A 579 10.73 -15.28 -9.70
C SER A 579 10.70 -14.82 -11.14
N ALA A 580 10.03 -15.58 -11.99
CA ALA A 580 9.68 -15.16 -13.33
C ALA A 580 8.18 -15.40 -13.55
N THR A 581 7.46 -14.41 -14.05
CA THR A 581 6.01 -14.48 -14.25
C THR A 581 5.66 -13.99 -15.64
N PHE A 582 4.77 -14.72 -16.31
CA PHE A 582 4.12 -14.28 -17.53
C PHE A 582 2.62 -14.24 -17.31
N TRP A 583 2.01 -13.14 -17.74
CA TRP A 583 0.57 -12.93 -17.64
C TRP A 583 0.05 -12.43 -18.99
N HIS A 584 -1.08 -12.95 -19.43
CA HIS A 584 -1.68 -12.58 -20.70
C HIS A 584 -3.20 -12.48 -20.57
N ARG A 585 -3.76 -11.33 -20.94
CA ARG A 585 -5.18 -11.00 -20.90
C ARG A 585 -5.75 -10.74 -22.27
N ASN A 586 -6.97 -11.21 -22.44
CA ASN A 586 -7.87 -10.79 -23.51
C ASN A 586 -9.14 -10.18 -22.90
N SER A 587 -9.75 -9.27 -23.64
CA SER A 587 -10.95 -8.55 -23.23
C SER A 587 -11.90 -8.35 -24.40
N THR A 588 -13.20 -8.40 -24.11
CA THR A 588 -14.21 -7.93 -25.06
C THR A 588 -14.15 -6.41 -25.20
N LYS A 589 -14.70 -5.88 -26.29
CA LYS A 589 -15.08 -4.46 -26.32
C LYS A 589 -16.13 -4.21 -25.23
N SER A 590 -16.15 -2.98 -24.72
CA SER A 590 -17.17 -2.59 -23.75
C SER A 590 -18.52 -2.33 -24.43
N ASN A 591 -19.60 -2.83 -23.85
CA ASN A 591 -20.97 -2.58 -24.26
C ASN A 591 -21.81 -2.13 -23.04
N PRO A 592 -21.91 -0.82 -22.76
CA PRO A 592 -22.63 -0.29 -21.60
C PRO A 592 -24.09 -0.73 -21.46
N LYS A 593 -24.74 -1.11 -22.58
CA LYS A 593 -26.14 -1.54 -22.62
C LYS A 593 -26.30 -3.07 -22.58
N GLY A 594 -25.19 -3.81 -22.56
CA GLY A 594 -25.19 -5.27 -22.56
C GLY A 594 -25.44 -5.87 -21.17
N LYS A 595 -25.91 -7.12 -21.13
CA LYS A 595 -25.99 -7.91 -19.88
C LYS A 595 -24.62 -8.18 -19.26
N ILE A 596 -23.59 -8.26 -20.11
CA ILE A 596 -22.18 -8.22 -19.72
C ILE A 596 -21.61 -6.97 -20.38
N ILE A 597 -21.20 -6.01 -19.55
CA ILE A 597 -20.63 -4.75 -20.03
C ILE A 597 -19.25 -5.03 -20.63
N ARG A 598 -18.43 -5.80 -19.90
CA ARG A 598 -17.09 -6.21 -20.35
C ARG A 598 -16.72 -7.54 -19.71
N ALA A 599 -16.13 -8.43 -20.50
CA ALA A 599 -15.47 -9.63 -19.99
C ALA A 599 -13.98 -9.51 -20.25
N ASN A 600 -13.17 -9.77 -19.22
CA ASN A 600 -11.73 -9.92 -19.29
C ASN A 600 -11.38 -11.33 -18.82
N TRP A 601 -10.47 -12.00 -19.51
CA TRP A 601 -9.93 -13.27 -19.03
C TRP A 601 -8.42 -13.28 -19.23
N ALA A 602 -7.73 -13.81 -18.24
CA ALA A 602 -6.28 -13.90 -18.27
C ALA A 602 -5.79 -15.30 -17.96
N LYS A 603 -4.65 -15.63 -18.55
CA LYS A 603 -3.85 -16.79 -18.20
C LYS A 603 -2.54 -16.31 -17.63
N PHE A 604 -2.04 -17.02 -16.63
CA PHE A 604 -0.76 -16.69 -16.04
C PHE A 604 0.02 -17.95 -15.70
N THR A 605 1.32 -17.79 -15.71
CA THR A 605 2.27 -18.80 -15.24
C THR A 605 3.43 -18.11 -14.57
N GLY A 606 4.00 -18.75 -13.57
CA GLY A 606 5.19 -18.26 -12.92
C GLY A 606 6.00 -19.39 -12.31
N ILE A 607 7.27 -19.09 -12.07
CA ILE A 607 8.22 -20.01 -11.48
C ILE A 607 9.04 -19.27 -10.44
N ASP A 608 9.18 -19.88 -9.27
CA ASP A 608 10.02 -19.44 -8.18
C ASP A 608 11.15 -20.45 -7.98
N TYR A 609 12.37 -19.97 -7.87
CA TYR A 609 13.55 -20.80 -7.64
C TYR A 609 14.59 -20.06 -6.80
N ASN A 610 15.33 -20.78 -5.98
CA ASN A 610 16.41 -20.20 -5.19
C ASN A 610 17.63 -19.86 -6.08
N TRP A 611 18.63 -19.18 -5.53
CA TRP A 611 19.83 -18.79 -6.30
C TRP A 611 20.73 -19.97 -6.70
N ASP A 612 20.52 -21.13 -6.07
CA ASP A 612 21.18 -22.39 -6.42
C ASP A 612 20.44 -23.15 -7.55
N GLY A 613 19.31 -22.61 -8.04
CA GLY A 613 18.49 -23.20 -9.10
C GLY A 613 17.47 -24.24 -8.62
N GLY A 614 17.34 -24.44 -7.31
CA GLY A 614 16.31 -25.29 -6.71
C GLY A 614 14.92 -24.67 -6.85
N LEU A 615 14.01 -25.40 -7.48
CA LEU A 615 12.61 -25.03 -7.63
C LEU A 615 11.93 -24.86 -6.25
N GLN A 616 11.28 -23.72 -6.03
CA GLN A 616 10.51 -23.42 -4.83
C GLN A 616 9.00 -23.34 -5.13
N GLY A 617 8.63 -22.92 -6.34
CA GLY A 617 7.25 -22.72 -6.73
C GLY A 617 7.07 -22.77 -8.24
N TYR A 618 5.91 -23.25 -8.69
CA TYR A 618 5.47 -23.10 -10.08
C TYR A 618 3.95 -22.96 -10.10
N ASN A 619 3.44 -21.82 -10.55
CA ASN A 619 2.01 -21.59 -10.70
C ASN A 619 1.59 -21.55 -12.16
N VAL A 620 0.36 -22.00 -12.39
CA VAL A 620 -0.37 -21.83 -13.64
C VAL A 620 -1.85 -21.63 -13.30
N GLY A 621 -2.50 -20.68 -13.94
CA GLY A 621 -3.90 -20.40 -13.66
C GLY A 621 -4.58 -19.60 -14.75
N THR A 622 -5.89 -19.52 -14.63
CA THR A 622 -6.73 -18.66 -15.46
C THR A 622 -7.76 -17.97 -14.59
N ASN A 623 -8.06 -16.73 -14.92
CA ASN A 623 -9.16 -16.00 -14.29
C ASN A 623 -10.09 -15.38 -15.33
N ILE A 624 -11.28 -15.04 -14.87
CA ILE A 624 -12.28 -14.27 -15.59
C ILE A 624 -12.77 -13.15 -14.67
N ASN A 625 -12.90 -11.95 -15.22
CA ASN A 625 -13.46 -10.77 -14.57
C ASN A 625 -14.56 -10.21 -15.47
N LEU A 626 -15.78 -10.14 -14.94
CA LEU A 626 -16.97 -9.62 -15.59
C LEU A 626 -17.39 -8.32 -14.93
N THR A 627 -17.50 -7.26 -15.73
CA THR A 627 -18.23 -6.05 -15.37
C THR A 627 -19.67 -6.20 -15.84
N LEU A 628 -20.61 -6.08 -14.91
CA LEU A 628 -22.04 -6.32 -15.12
C LEU A 628 -22.84 -5.05 -14.78
N PRO A 629 -24.09 -4.91 -15.29
CA PRO A 629 -24.97 -3.80 -14.93
C PRO A 629 -25.19 -3.64 -13.41
N HIS A 630 -25.53 -2.43 -12.97
CA HIS A 630 -25.73 -2.06 -11.56
C HIS A 630 -24.47 -2.19 -10.70
N THR A 631 -23.35 -1.74 -11.25
CA THR A 631 -22.05 -1.64 -10.56
C THR A 631 -21.66 -2.96 -9.89
N MET A 632 -21.91 -4.07 -10.60
CA MET A 632 -21.61 -5.42 -10.15
C MET A 632 -20.36 -5.94 -10.85
N PHE A 633 -19.44 -6.48 -10.05
CA PHE A 633 -18.19 -7.07 -10.49
C PHE A 633 -18.14 -8.52 -10.05
N PHE A 634 -17.88 -9.43 -10.98
CA PHE A 634 -17.70 -10.84 -10.70
C PHE A 634 -16.31 -11.27 -11.17
N PHE A 635 -15.55 -11.88 -10.27
CA PHE A 635 -14.26 -12.45 -10.55
C PHE A 635 -14.25 -13.92 -10.16
N ALA A 636 -13.66 -14.76 -11.00
CA ALA A 636 -13.40 -16.15 -10.66
C ALA A 636 -12.02 -16.55 -11.17
N GLU A 637 -11.32 -17.36 -10.38
CA GLU A 637 -9.99 -17.85 -10.71
C GLU A 637 -9.88 -19.33 -10.38
N VAL A 638 -9.18 -20.07 -11.24
CA VAL A 638 -8.84 -21.48 -11.02
C VAL A 638 -7.43 -21.74 -11.50
N GLY A 639 -6.69 -22.56 -10.76
CA GLY A 639 -5.33 -22.91 -11.15
C GLY A 639 -4.70 -23.96 -10.27
N ALA A 640 -3.43 -24.20 -10.54
CA ALA A 640 -2.58 -25.12 -9.80
C ALA A 640 -1.25 -24.43 -9.47
N PHE A 641 -0.75 -24.69 -8.27
CA PHE A 641 0.53 -24.22 -7.77
C PHE A 641 1.30 -25.41 -7.22
N TYR A 642 2.41 -25.77 -7.87
CA TYR A 642 3.39 -26.66 -7.26
C TYR A 642 4.20 -25.86 -6.26
N GLU A 643 4.19 -26.29 -5.01
CA GLU A 643 5.05 -25.71 -3.99
C GLU A 643 6.10 -26.73 -3.56
N LYS A 644 7.35 -26.28 -3.45
CA LYS A 644 8.44 -27.02 -2.85
C LYS A 644 9.09 -26.17 -1.76
N ILE A 645 8.95 -26.61 -0.52
CA ILE A 645 9.53 -25.96 0.64
C ILE A 645 10.75 -26.74 1.11
N TYR A 646 11.80 -26.02 1.48
CA TYR A 646 13.02 -26.59 2.02
C TYR A 646 13.08 -26.36 3.54
N GLU A 647 13.60 -27.34 4.28
CA GLU A 647 13.76 -27.24 5.74
C GLU A 647 14.54 -25.98 6.13
N GLY A 648 15.59 -25.67 5.34
CA GLY A 648 16.43 -24.49 5.52
C GLY A 648 15.69 -23.15 5.40
N GLU A 649 14.43 -23.12 4.96
CA GLU A 649 13.59 -21.92 4.96
C GLU A 649 13.01 -21.61 6.35
N PHE A 650 12.72 -22.64 7.15
CA PHE A 650 12.09 -22.53 8.48
C PHE A 650 13.09 -22.48 9.65
N GLY A 651 14.38 -22.31 9.36
CA GLY A 651 15.43 -22.19 10.38
C GLY A 651 16.71 -22.93 9.99
N LEU A 652 17.52 -23.30 10.98
CA LEU A 652 18.69 -24.18 10.80
C LEU A 652 18.28 -25.51 10.15
N LYS A 653 19.16 -26.11 9.34
CA LYS A 653 19.04 -27.54 8.97
C LYS A 653 19.05 -28.36 10.27
N ARG A 654 17.97 -29.08 10.56
CA ARG A 654 17.76 -29.71 11.86
C ARG A 654 18.26 -31.14 11.73
N ILE A 655 19.25 -31.55 12.53
CA ILE A 655 19.66 -32.97 12.58
C ILE A 655 18.48 -33.82 13.11
N PRO A 656 18.37 -35.11 12.75
CA PRO A 656 17.20 -35.95 13.07
C PRO A 656 16.80 -36.00 14.55
N THR A 657 17.70 -35.64 15.46
CA THR A 657 17.48 -35.61 16.91
C THR A 657 16.92 -34.27 17.43
N ARG A 658 16.72 -33.25 16.58
CA ARG A 658 16.23 -31.92 16.99
C ARG A 658 14.71 -31.80 16.79
N ALA A 659 14.04 -31.21 17.79
CA ALA A 659 12.60 -30.94 17.73
C ALA A 659 12.25 -30.07 16.50
N GLY A 660 11.27 -30.54 15.71
CA GLY A 660 10.79 -29.90 14.49
C GLY A 660 11.62 -30.16 13.24
N ALA A 661 12.63 -31.03 13.26
CA ALA A 661 13.32 -31.47 12.05
C ALA A 661 12.38 -32.13 11.05
N PHE A 662 12.61 -31.90 9.75
CA PHE A 662 11.93 -32.67 8.72
C PHE A 662 12.35 -34.14 8.85
N ILE A 663 11.40 -35.06 8.97
CA ILE A 663 11.72 -36.50 8.96
C ILE A 663 12.07 -36.92 7.53
N GLY A 664 13.26 -37.49 7.32
CA GLY A 664 13.70 -38.00 6.02
C GLY A 664 14.27 -36.90 5.11
N GLU A 665 13.66 -36.71 3.94
CA GLU A 665 14.07 -35.68 2.98
C GLU A 665 14.03 -34.27 3.58
N ASP A 666 14.97 -33.41 3.19
CA ASP A 666 15.08 -32.03 3.68
C ASP A 666 14.10 -31.04 3.01
N HIS A 667 13.12 -31.56 2.26
CA HIS A 667 12.11 -30.77 1.58
C HIS A 667 10.73 -31.43 1.61
N ARG A 668 9.68 -30.63 1.44
CA ARG A 668 8.31 -31.09 1.18
C ARG A 668 7.84 -30.46 -0.12
N ALA A 669 7.08 -31.21 -0.91
CA ALA A 669 6.50 -30.66 -2.13
C ALA A 669 5.11 -31.21 -2.39
N THR A 670 4.25 -30.39 -2.97
CA THR A 670 2.89 -30.80 -3.33
C THR A 670 2.32 -29.91 -4.43
N TRP A 671 1.39 -30.44 -5.20
CA TRP A 671 0.52 -29.65 -6.06
C TRP A 671 -0.69 -29.16 -5.27
N GLN A 672 -0.87 -27.86 -5.27
CA GLN A 672 -1.97 -27.15 -4.66
C GLN A 672 -2.95 -26.70 -5.75
N ASN A 673 -4.16 -27.24 -5.76
CA ASN A 673 -5.19 -26.82 -6.70
C ASN A 673 -6.09 -25.82 -6.01
N TYR A 674 -6.33 -24.67 -6.63
CA TYR A 674 -7.13 -23.62 -6.03
C TYR A 674 -8.24 -23.17 -6.94
N VAL A 675 -9.33 -22.74 -6.32
CA VAL A 675 -10.45 -22.05 -6.95
C VAL A 675 -10.85 -20.90 -6.05
N SER A 676 -11.17 -19.75 -6.63
CA SER A 676 -11.76 -18.65 -5.88
C SER A 676 -12.81 -17.92 -6.71
N ILE A 677 -13.77 -17.34 -6.00
CA ILE A 677 -14.76 -16.44 -6.54
C ILE A 677 -14.80 -15.19 -5.68
N ASN A 678 -15.02 -14.06 -6.33
CA ASN A 678 -15.23 -12.78 -5.69
C ASN A 678 -16.38 -12.06 -6.39
N LEU A 679 -17.30 -11.50 -5.61
CA LEU A 679 -18.43 -10.73 -6.10
C LEU A 679 -18.50 -9.44 -5.28
N ASN A 680 -18.56 -8.31 -5.96
CA ASN A 680 -18.82 -7.02 -5.32
C ASN A 680 -19.96 -6.33 -6.05
N GLN A 681 -20.84 -5.68 -5.30
CA GLN A 681 -21.96 -4.94 -5.87
C GLN A 681 -22.30 -3.71 -5.04
N ASN A 682 -22.44 -2.57 -5.71
CA ASN A 682 -23.08 -1.38 -5.15
C ASN A 682 -24.58 -1.46 -5.47
N LEU A 683 -25.39 -1.96 -4.53
CA LEU A 683 -26.85 -2.12 -4.76
C LEU A 683 -27.56 -0.77 -4.88
N ASN A 684 -27.18 0.17 -4.03
CA ASN A 684 -27.65 1.55 -4.05
C ASN A 684 -26.72 2.43 -3.18
N LYS A 685 -27.01 3.72 -3.11
CA LYS A 685 -26.25 4.70 -2.30
C LYS A 685 -26.13 4.37 -0.81
N LYS A 686 -27.00 3.52 -0.27
CA LYS A 686 -27.02 3.13 1.15
C LYS A 686 -26.36 1.79 1.43
N PHE A 687 -26.15 0.93 0.43
CA PHE A 687 -25.69 -0.42 0.69
C PHE A 687 -24.81 -0.95 -0.44
N ASN A 688 -23.60 -1.34 -0.08
CA ASN A 688 -22.71 -2.13 -0.91
C ASN A 688 -22.28 -3.37 -0.13
N TYR A 689 -21.95 -4.42 -0.87
CA TYR A 689 -21.46 -5.65 -0.28
C TYR A 689 -20.45 -6.34 -1.20
N GLY A 690 -19.58 -7.11 -0.57
CA GLY A 690 -18.56 -7.92 -1.18
C GLY A 690 -18.56 -9.32 -0.58
N PHE A 691 -18.30 -10.30 -1.42
CA PHE A 691 -18.17 -11.70 -1.05
C PHE A 691 -16.92 -12.27 -1.70
N PHE A 692 -16.13 -13.00 -0.92
CA PHE A 692 -15.03 -13.82 -1.40
C PHE A 692 -15.18 -15.23 -0.86
N LEU A 693 -14.90 -16.22 -1.71
CA LEU A 693 -14.76 -17.61 -1.30
C LEU A 693 -13.61 -18.24 -2.10
N GLY A 694 -12.66 -18.81 -1.39
CA GLY A 694 -11.51 -19.50 -1.95
C GLY A 694 -11.33 -20.86 -1.29
N ALA A 695 -10.89 -21.85 -2.07
CA ALA A 695 -10.48 -23.13 -1.55
C ALA A 695 -9.15 -23.54 -2.19
N ILE A 696 -8.23 -24.04 -1.38
CA ILE A 696 -6.92 -24.54 -1.81
C ILE A 696 -6.78 -25.98 -1.30
N LYS A 697 -6.80 -26.93 -2.24
CA LYS A 697 -6.52 -28.33 -1.95
C LYS A 697 -5.01 -28.51 -1.83
N ASN A 698 -4.57 -29.21 -0.78
CA ASN A 698 -3.16 -29.50 -0.45
C ASN A 698 -2.31 -28.31 -0.01
N SER A 699 -2.92 -27.23 0.48
CA SER A 699 -2.18 -26.12 1.12
C SER A 699 -1.33 -26.65 2.29
N PHE A 700 -0.08 -26.22 2.42
CA PHE A 700 0.76 -26.65 3.54
C PHE A 700 0.34 -25.98 4.85
N ASP A 701 0.31 -26.77 5.93
CA ASP A 701 0.19 -26.28 7.30
C ASP A 701 1.54 -25.78 7.81
N TYR A 702 1.68 -24.46 7.99
CA TYR A 702 2.82 -23.84 8.67
C TYR A 702 2.50 -23.41 10.10
N PHE A 703 1.22 -23.44 10.52
CA PHE A 703 0.77 -22.90 11.81
C PHE A 703 1.23 -23.76 12.98
N ASN A 704 1.02 -25.07 12.86
CA ASN A 704 1.42 -26.01 13.90
C ASN A 704 2.94 -26.20 13.93
N PHE A 705 3.63 -25.86 12.84
CA PHE A 705 5.08 -25.97 12.76
C PHE A 705 5.74 -24.98 13.72
N VAL A 706 5.97 -25.42 14.96
CA VAL A 706 6.70 -24.66 15.96
C VAL A 706 8.05 -24.27 15.36
N PRO A 707 8.31 -22.97 15.13
CA PRO A 707 9.67 -22.49 14.96
C PRO A 707 10.37 -22.86 16.26
N SER A 708 11.46 -23.63 16.18
CA SER A 708 12.21 -24.14 17.35
C SER A 708 12.11 -23.23 18.58
N GLY A 709 11.39 -23.65 19.63
CA GLY A 709 11.40 -22.95 20.93
C GLY A 709 10.05 -22.59 21.60
N ILE A 710 8.88 -22.88 21.01
CA ILE A 710 7.60 -22.82 21.75
C ILE A 710 7.35 -24.19 22.37
N SER A 711 7.31 -24.30 23.70
CA SER A 711 6.85 -25.53 24.34
C SER A 711 5.42 -25.80 23.88
N PRO A 712 5.11 -26.99 23.33
CA PRO A 712 3.72 -27.33 23.04
C PRO A 712 2.92 -27.24 24.35
N PRO A 713 1.67 -26.77 24.32
CA PRO A 713 0.79 -26.87 25.47
C PRO A 713 0.64 -28.36 25.81
N SER A 714 1.33 -28.80 26.87
CA SER A 714 1.24 -30.10 27.53
C SER A 714 0.78 -31.27 26.62
N GLY A 715 1.65 -31.69 25.71
CA GLY A 715 1.46 -32.87 24.86
C GLY A 715 2.80 -33.36 24.33
N PRO A 716 2.98 -34.66 24.04
CA PRO A 716 4.26 -35.20 23.61
C PRO A 716 4.69 -34.53 22.30
N ALA A 717 5.86 -33.89 22.34
CA ALA A 717 6.48 -33.18 21.23
C ALA A 717 6.89 -34.17 20.12
N PHE A 718 5.95 -34.57 19.28
CA PHE A 718 6.25 -35.34 18.07
C PHE A 718 6.50 -34.39 16.91
N PHE A 719 7.69 -34.53 16.32
CA PHE A 719 8.15 -34.06 15.01
C PHE A 719 7.00 -33.66 14.06
N GLN A 720 6.72 -32.37 13.95
CA GLN A 720 5.70 -31.88 13.03
C GLN A 720 6.38 -31.47 11.74
N ASP A 721 6.17 -32.25 10.68
CA ASP A 721 6.43 -31.81 9.31
C ASP A 721 5.28 -30.92 8.81
N PRO A 722 5.52 -29.90 7.98
CA PRO A 722 4.45 -29.27 7.22
C PRO A 722 3.80 -30.31 6.31
N LYS A 723 2.50 -30.53 6.47
CA LYS A 723 1.72 -31.48 5.66
C LYS A 723 0.63 -30.75 4.89
N PRO A 724 0.24 -31.29 3.71
CA PRO A 724 -0.83 -30.73 2.90
C PRO A 724 -2.21 -30.93 3.56
N GLY A 725 -3.07 -29.92 3.43
CA GLY A 725 -4.45 -29.92 3.90
C GLY A 725 -5.39 -29.19 2.93
N MET A 726 -6.68 -29.24 3.23
CA MET A 726 -7.69 -28.43 2.57
C MET A 726 -7.81 -27.09 3.31
N GLN A 727 -7.48 -26.00 2.61
CA GLN A 727 -7.70 -24.65 3.09
C GLN A 727 -8.98 -24.07 2.50
N LEU A 728 -9.77 -23.42 3.35
CA LEU A 728 -10.96 -22.67 2.99
C LEU A 728 -10.83 -21.26 3.52
N ASP A 729 -10.98 -20.29 2.62
CA ASP A 729 -10.98 -18.87 2.93
C ASP A 729 -12.32 -18.27 2.49
N ALA A 730 -12.94 -17.47 3.35
CA ALA A 730 -14.16 -16.75 3.02
C ALA A 730 -14.11 -15.34 3.60
N GLU A 731 -14.63 -14.37 2.87
CA GLU A 731 -14.79 -13.00 3.34
C GLU A 731 -16.16 -12.47 2.95
N VAL A 732 -16.86 -11.86 3.89
CA VAL A 732 -18.12 -11.17 3.66
C VAL A 732 -17.99 -9.79 4.23
N GLY A 733 -18.04 -8.79 3.37
CA GLY A 733 -17.93 -7.39 3.73
C GLY A 733 -19.12 -6.60 3.22
N GLY A 734 -19.41 -5.47 3.87
CA GLY A 734 -20.37 -4.52 3.34
C GLY A 734 -20.39 -3.22 4.12
N GLU A 735 -20.81 -2.17 3.43
CA GLU A 735 -21.08 -0.86 4.01
C GLU A 735 -22.58 -0.58 3.97
N TYR A 736 -23.13 -0.14 5.10
CA TYR A 736 -24.50 0.31 5.23
C TYR A 736 -24.56 1.76 5.74
N LYS A 737 -25.28 2.62 5.00
CA LYS A 737 -25.50 4.04 5.31
C LYS A 737 -26.99 4.31 5.56
N PRO A 738 -27.54 4.00 6.76
CA PRO A 738 -28.96 4.19 7.05
C PRO A 738 -29.37 5.68 6.95
N LEU A 739 -28.48 6.55 7.42
CA LEU A 739 -28.57 8.01 7.37
C LEU A 739 -27.32 8.57 6.68
N GLU A 740 -27.40 9.76 6.10
CA GLU A 740 -26.26 10.41 5.43
C GLU A 740 -24.98 10.53 6.30
N PRO A 741 -25.05 10.93 7.59
CA PRO A 741 -23.85 11.03 8.43
C PRO A 741 -23.41 9.71 9.06
N LEU A 742 -24.21 8.65 9.00
CA LEU A 742 -23.97 7.40 9.75
C LEU A 742 -23.56 6.27 8.82
N ARG A 743 -22.33 5.76 8.99
CA ARG A 743 -21.77 4.66 8.20
C ARG A 743 -21.44 3.46 9.10
N PHE A 744 -21.91 2.29 8.70
CA PHE A 744 -21.57 1.00 9.28
C PHE A 744 -20.75 0.21 8.27
N ASN A 745 -19.55 -0.20 8.64
CA ASN A 745 -18.72 -1.10 7.86
C ASN A 745 -18.59 -2.41 8.63
N PHE A 746 -19.02 -3.49 7.99
CA PHE A 746 -18.91 -4.84 8.52
C PHE A 746 -17.95 -5.63 7.64
N ASN A 747 -17.06 -6.40 8.27
CA ASN A 747 -16.24 -7.37 7.59
C ASN A 747 -16.13 -8.64 8.44
N TYR A 748 -16.38 -9.79 7.82
CA TYR A 748 -16.17 -11.10 8.42
C TYR A 748 -15.21 -11.88 7.54
N ARG A 749 -14.10 -12.33 8.11
CA ARG A 749 -13.11 -13.15 7.42
C ARG A 749 -12.95 -14.47 8.16
N LYS A 750 -13.08 -15.56 7.41
CA LYS A 750 -12.85 -16.92 7.89
C LYS A 750 -11.67 -17.53 7.14
N SER A 751 -10.78 -18.16 7.87
CA SER A 751 -9.72 -18.99 7.29
C SER A 751 -9.57 -20.26 8.11
N ARG A 752 -9.60 -21.40 7.42
CA ARG A 752 -9.51 -22.72 8.05
C ARG A 752 -8.61 -23.61 7.21
N LEU A 753 -7.74 -24.36 7.87
CA LEU A 753 -6.98 -25.43 7.24
C LEU A 753 -7.19 -26.75 7.99
N THR A 754 -7.63 -27.78 7.26
CA THR A 754 -7.80 -29.14 7.78
C THR A 754 -6.84 -30.06 7.06
N ARG A 755 -5.96 -30.75 7.80
CA ARG A 755 -4.96 -31.64 7.21
C ARG A 755 -5.58 -32.84 6.49
N ASN A 756 -4.88 -33.34 5.48
CA ASN A 756 -5.34 -34.48 4.69
C ASN A 756 -5.08 -35.83 5.37
N ASP A 757 -4.01 -35.94 6.16
CA ASP A 757 -3.52 -37.18 6.76
C ASP A 757 -4.31 -37.60 8.00
N ASP A 758 -4.43 -36.71 8.98
CA ASP A 758 -5.06 -36.98 10.27
C ASP A 758 -6.46 -36.34 10.42
N ARG A 759 -6.87 -35.52 9.45
CA ARG A 759 -8.12 -34.72 9.47
C ARG A 759 -8.20 -33.74 10.64
N VAL A 760 -7.10 -33.45 11.31
CA VAL A 760 -7.02 -32.46 12.37
C VAL A 760 -7.08 -31.06 11.75
N ARG A 761 -7.81 -30.15 12.41
CA ARG A 761 -7.80 -28.74 12.04
C ARG A 761 -6.49 -28.13 12.50
N SER A 762 -5.70 -27.65 11.56
CA SER A 762 -4.48 -26.94 11.89
C SER A 762 -4.79 -25.60 12.53
N PHE A 763 -5.68 -24.83 11.91
CA PHE A 763 -6.23 -23.62 12.47
C PHE A 763 -7.65 -23.41 11.93
N ASP A 764 -8.45 -22.65 12.69
CA ASP A 764 -9.80 -22.24 12.34
C ASP A 764 -10.00 -20.85 12.95
N SER A 765 -9.73 -19.81 12.15
CA SER A 765 -9.72 -18.42 12.59
C SER A 765 -10.86 -17.66 11.94
N ASP A 766 -11.57 -16.90 12.77
CA ASP A 766 -12.64 -16.01 12.42
C ASP A 766 -12.27 -14.62 12.92
N ILE A 767 -12.28 -13.64 12.01
CA ILE A 767 -12.13 -12.23 12.33
C ILE A 767 -13.44 -11.54 11.99
N VAL A 768 -14.05 -10.88 12.98
CA VAL A 768 -15.21 -10.02 12.78
C VAL A 768 -14.78 -8.59 13.08
N SER A 769 -14.92 -7.70 12.10
CA SER A 769 -14.63 -6.28 12.24
C SER A 769 -15.91 -5.48 12.01
N LEU A 770 -16.28 -4.67 12.99
CA LEU A 770 -17.35 -3.69 12.88
C LEU A 770 -16.78 -2.29 13.09
N LYS A 771 -16.97 -1.41 12.12
CA LYS A 771 -16.55 0.00 12.19
C LYS A 771 -17.75 0.91 11.93
N THR A 772 -18.14 1.66 12.94
CA THR A 772 -19.21 2.64 12.87
C THR A 772 -18.62 4.04 12.92
N THR A 773 -19.01 4.91 12.00
CA THR A 773 -18.61 6.32 12.00
C THR A 773 -19.86 7.19 11.89
N TYR A 774 -19.98 8.16 12.79
CA TYR A 774 -20.97 9.22 12.72
C TYR A 774 -20.27 10.55 12.43
N GLN A 775 -20.67 11.20 11.34
CA GLN A 775 -20.13 12.46 10.87
C GLN A 775 -21.04 13.62 11.30
N PHE A 776 -20.67 14.39 12.33
CA PHE A 776 -21.49 15.51 12.80
C PHE A 776 -21.41 16.70 11.83
N THR A 777 -20.21 17.00 11.36
CA THR A 777 -19.91 18.03 10.36
C THR A 777 -18.78 17.51 9.48
N ARG A 778 -18.39 18.22 8.42
CA ARG A 778 -17.21 17.83 7.62
C ARG A 778 -15.90 17.77 8.42
N PHE A 779 -15.84 18.39 9.61
CA PHE A 779 -14.64 18.46 10.46
C PHE A 779 -14.75 17.60 11.73
N ILE A 780 -15.97 17.33 12.22
CA ILE A 780 -16.22 16.65 13.49
C ILE A 780 -16.81 15.26 13.24
N TYR A 781 -16.21 14.24 13.83
CA TYR A 781 -16.73 12.87 13.77
C TYR A 781 -16.50 12.10 15.08
N ALA A 782 -17.33 11.08 15.28
CA ALA A 782 -17.08 10.02 16.24
C ALA A 782 -17.03 8.67 15.52
N ARG A 783 -16.13 7.80 15.97
CA ARG A 783 -15.94 6.47 15.42
C ARG A 783 -15.81 5.46 16.54
N VAL A 784 -16.43 4.30 16.35
CA VAL A 784 -16.20 3.12 17.16
C VAL A 784 -15.81 1.98 16.23
N ARG A 785 -14.78 1.23 16.61
CA ARG A 785 -14.34 0.01 15.93
C ARG A 785 -14.25 -1.11 16.96
N VAL A 786 -14.79 -2.25 16.59
CA VAL A 786 -14.70 -3.49 17.37
C VAL A 786 -14.18 -4.57 16.44
N ASP A 787 -13.04 -5.15 16.79
CA ASP A 787 -12.50 -6.32 16.13
C ASP A 787 -12.56 -7.52 17.11
N TYR A 788 -13.13 -8.62 16.67
CA TYR A 788 -13.12 -9.90 17.38
C TYR A 788 -12.27 -10.90 16.61
N ARG A 789 -11.44 -11.65 17.34
CA ARG A 789 -10.57 -12.69 16.83
C ARG A 789 -10.82 -13.98 17.60
N SER A 790 -11.14 -15.07 16.89
CA SER A 790 -11.51 -16.34 17.52
C SER A 790 -10.33 -17.19 17.99
N ASP A 791 -9.14 -16.95 17.46
CA ASP A 791 -7.90 -17.68 17.76
C ASP A 791 -7.45 -17.49 19.21
N ASP A 792 -7.49 -16.25 19.70
CA ASP A 792 -7.17 -15.88 21.08
C ASP A 792 -8.42 -15.49 21.89
N LYS A 793 -9.62 -15.59 21.28
CA LYS A 793 -10.91 -15.15 21.85
C LYS A 793 -10.82 -13.70 22.35
N ASN A 794 -10.29 -12.86 21.50
CA ASN A 794 -9.89 -11.50 21.82
C ASN A 794 -10.83 -10.48 21.18
N TYR A 795 -11.10 -9.42 21.92
CA TYR A 795 -11.81 -8.23 21.48
C TYR A 795 -10.87 -7.02 21.57
N ALA A 796 -10.68 -6.35 20.45
CA ALA A 796 -10.04 -5.04 20.40
C ALA A 796 -11.11 -3.97 20.15
N VAL A 797 -11.24 -3.03 21.07
CA VAL A 797 -12.22 -1.94 20.98
C VAL A 797 -11.47 -0.62 20.85
N GLN A 798 -11.89 0.20 19.90
CA GLN A 798 -11.33 1.53 19.67
C GLN A 798 -12.48 2.53 19.55
N ALA A 799 -12.44 3.59 20.34
CA ALA A 799 -13.34 4.72 20.23
C ALA A 799 -12.51 5.98 19.98
N LEU A 800 -12.94 6.79 19.01
CA LEU A 800 -12.23 7.98 18.59
C LEU A 800 -13.22 9.10 18.31
N PHE A 801 -13.04 10.23 18.99
CA PHE A 801 -13.60 11.51 18.62
C PHE A 801 -12.52 12.34 17.93
N GLY A 802 -12.86 12.99 16.81
CA GLY A 802 -11.92 13.81 16.06
C GLY A 802 -12.53 15.12 15.57
N TRP A 803 -11.75 16.20 15.66
CA TRP A 803 -12.02 17.50 15.05
C TRP A 803 -10.81 17.92 14.20
N ASN A 804 -10.99 17.95 12.88
CA ASN A 804 -9.91 18.21 11.91
C ASN A 804 -10.36 19.27 10.90
N PRO A 805 -10.28 20.58 11.24
CA PRO A 805 -10.70 21.67 10.35
C PRO A 805 -9.78 21.86 9.14
N SER A 806 -8.49 21.57 9.29
CA SER A 806 -7.49 21.73 8.23
C SER A 806 -6.29 20.81 8.48
N PRO A 807 -5.49 20.47 7.45
CA PRO A 807 -4.22 19.79 7.64
C PRO A 807 -3.34 20.54 8.66
N GLY A 808 -2.75 19.82 9.62
CA GLY A 808 -1.93 20.39 10.70
C GLY A 808 -2.70 20.89 11.93
N THR A 809 -4.00 21.17 11.83
CA THR A 809 -4.84 21.55 12.97
C THR A 809 -5.82 20.42 13.29
N ALA A 810 -5.65 19.78 14.44
CA ALA A 810 -6.45 18.62 14.80
C ALA A 810 -6.61 18.50 16.32
N PHE A 811 -7.73 17.93 16.75
CA PHE A 811 -7.97 17.52 18.13
C PHE A 811 -8.57 16.11 18.14
N TYR A 812 -7.99 15.23 18.96
CA TYR A 812 -8.45 13.86 19.11
C TYR A 812 -8.59 13.49 20.57
N VAL A 813 -9.64 12.71 20.84
CA VAL A 813 -9.81 11.98 22.10
C VAL A 813 -10.04 10.53 21.74
N GLY A 814 -9.14 9.65 22.19
CA GLY A 814 -9.15 8.25 21.83
C GLY A 814 -9.11 7.32 23.04
N TYR A 815 -9.72 6.17 22.86
CA TYR A 815 -9.76 5.08 23.82
C TYR A 815 -9.53 3.76 23.08
N ASN A 816 -8.52 3.01 23.49
CA ASN A 816 -8.21 1.69 22.98
C ASN A 816 -8.26 0.69 24.12
N ASP A 817 -8.86 -0.48 23.90
CA ASP A 817 -8.97 -1.56 24.86
C ASP A 817 -8.70 -2.89 24.16
N ASN A 818 -8.02 -3.79 24.87
CA ASN A 818 -7.67 -5.12 24.40
C ASN A 818 -8.07 -6.13 25.48
N LEU A 819 -9.03 -6.99 25.16
CA LEU A 819 -9.76 -7.82 26.12
C LEU A 819 -9.83 -9.26 25.63
N ASN A 820 -9.71 -10.24 26.52
CA ASN A 820 -10.03 -11.64 26.24
C ASN A 820 -11.38 -11.99 26.87
N TYR A 821 -12.18 -12.83 26.21
CA TYR A 821 -13.43 -13.37 26.78
C TYR A 821 -13.44 -14.89 26.76
N ASN A 822 -13.47 -15.53 27.93
CA ASN A 822 -13.32 -16.99 28.06
C ASN A 822 -12.08 -17.52 27.33
N GLY A 823 -11.01 -16.72 27.32
CA GLY A 823 -9.77 -16.92 26.58
C GLY A 823 -8.60 -17.26 27.50
N PHE A 824 -7.39 -17.33 26.93
CA PHE A 824 -6.17 -17.56 27.70
C PHE A 824 -5.53 -16.24 28.08
N SER A 825 -4.99 -16.12 29.29
CA SER A 825 -4.15 -14.99 29.62
C SER A 825 -2.88 -15.01 28.74
N PRO A 826 -2.50 -13.88 28.11
CA PRO A 826 -1.28 -13.82 27.31
C PRO A 826 -0.01 -13.93 28.16
N ILE A 827 -0.12 -13.81 29.50
CA ILE A 827 1.02 -13.84 30.41
C ILE A 827 1.22 -15.24 31.02
N THR A 828 0.19 -15.80 31.65
CA THR A 828 0.25 -17.13 32.29
C THR A 828 -0.10 -18.28 31.37
N GLY A 829 -0.79 -18.03 30.25
CA GLY A 829 -1.34 -19.08 29.39
C GLY A 829 -2.47 -19.88 30.03
N GLN A 830 -3.02 -19.43 31.17
CA GLN A 830 -4.15 -20.08 31.83
C GLN A 830 -5.49 -19.60 31.26
N LEU A 831 -6.48 -20.49 31.26
CA LEU A 831 -7.84 -20.16 30.83
C LEU A 831 -8.50 -19.25 31.87
N GLU A 832 -9.01 -18.11 31.43
CA GLU A 832 -9.70 -17.14 32.27
C GLU A 832 -11.20 -17.09 31.90
N PRO A 833 -12.11 -17.47 32.82
CA PRO A 833 -13.54 -17.30 32.60
C PRO A 833 -13.93 -15.82 32.64
N GLY A 834 -14.85 -15.40 31.77
CA GLY A 834 -15.33 -14.02 31.70
C GLY A 834 -14.38 -13.09 30.92
N ILE A 835 -14.45 -11.79 31.23
CA ILE A 835 -13.67 -10.74 30.54
C ILE A 835 -12.37 -10.49 31.30
N GLY A 836 -11.23 -10.74 30.67
CA GLY A 836 -9.89 -10.37 31.14
C GLY A 836 -9.33 -9.21 30.32
N ARG A 837 -8.88 -8.12 30.95
CA ARG A 837 -8.27 -6.99 30.24
C ARG A 837 -6.76 -7.15 30.13
N ASN A 838 -6.24 -7.06 28.91
CA ASN A 838 -4.81 -7.19 28.61
C ASN A 838 -4.13 -5.82 28.61
N GLU A 839 -4.71 -4.87 27.86
CA GLU A 839 -4.15 -3.53 27.67
C GLU A 839 -5.28 -2.52 27.49
N ARG A 840 -5.01 -1.28 27.89
CA ARG A 840 -5.90 -0.15 27.67
C ARG A 840 -5.10 1.12 27.53
N THR A 841 -5.49 1.98 26.60
CA THR A 841 -4.87 3.29 26.42
C THR A 841 -5.94 4.34 26.24
N PHE A 842 -5.87 5.39 27.05
CA PHE A 842 -6.62 6.62 26.82
C PHE A 842 -5.64 7.70 26.37
N PHE A 843 -6.01 8.50 25.37
CA PHE A 843 -5.19 9.62 24.93
C PHE A 843 -6.02 10.83 24.53
N ILE A 844 -5.46 12.01 24.77
CA ILE A 844 -5.91 13.28 24.24
C ILE A 844 -4.75 13.87 23.45
N ARG A 845 -5.07 14.39 22.27
CA ARG A 845 -4.08 14.99 21.40
C ARG A 845 -4.60 16.27 20.79
N ALA A 846 -3.73 17.27 20.71
CA ALA A 846 -4.00 18.51 20.01
C ALA A 846 -2.80 18.93 19.15
N SER A 847 -3.05 19.46 17.97
CA SER A 847 -2.08 20.16 17.15
C SER A 847 -2.72 21.39 16.50
N TYR A 848 -1.91 22.41 16.24
CA TYR A 848 -2.38 23.63 15.61
C TYR A 848 -1.38 24.12 14.56
N LEU A 849 -1.86 24.44 13.36
CA LEU A 849 -1.02 24.97 12.29
C LEU A 849 -0.85 26.48 12.44
N PHE A 850 0.39 26.93 12.68
CA PHE A 850 0.80 28.30 12.46
C PHE A 850 1.41 28.43 11.08
N ARG A 851 0.92 29.39 10.29
CA ARG A 851 1.40 29.62 8.91
C ARG A 851 1.74 31.08 8.70
N LYS A 852 2.90 31.35 8.10
CA LYS A 852 3.31 32.68 7.64
C LYS A 852 3.78 32.62 6.20
N SER A 853 3.24 33.50 5.36
CA SER A 853 3.74 33.75 4.00
C SER A 853 4.71 34.95 4.00
N PHE A 854 5.70 34.93 3.12
CA PHE A 854 6.70 35.99 2.90
C PHE A 854 6.83 36.32 1.42
#